data_AF-A0A2R5FVK7-F1
#
_entry.id   AF-A0A2R5FVK7-F1
#
_cell.length_a   1.000
_cell.length_b   1.000
_cell.length_c   1.000
_cell.angle_alpha   90.00
_cell.angle_beta   90.00
_cell.angle_gamma   90.00
#
_symmetry.space_group_name_H-M   'P 1'
#
loop_
_entity.id
_entity.type
_entity.pdbx_description
1 polymer ?
#
loop_
_entity_poly.entity_id
_entity_poly.type
_entity_poly.pdbx_seq_one_letter_code
_entity_poly.pdbx_strand_id
1 'polypeptide(L)'
;MTAQRQTNQRANGLKMADVEALPDSERQLVLWMLETAAAVSLSEVSAYLDLGKNKVVASTILDYLLQRGFLQLLESGGQPRYKIAFRHPDSSPDTITQISPGQPLALIVNPSGAQTVVAGSKFELCVTVINKGNQSALIDLSLDDSTYTVRQWCSEPNKRLALNSNSSSEVIFEFLVPIQTLIGTYNYNIKVDAPQHYPEDTPILHPQRLQVLPPVETAIRVSDPTFTLQPVTTSQTPTPVRPGDSFSVNVSVYNRSDRVDRFRITCPDIPENWYKVIYPQGLEQIGMLIAPDALDLNPGARGDILLLLTPGLNAVAGNYFPSVRLHSANNPNLALMDVVYLQVLPVYALNAEFLILRSRVRNQEGIFHLKLNNSGNTTREVLIRTQTADDKELCTYTVEPDAVRLLPNSSTNIDLRVKPNKWWRRPVYGAPELIEFRVQLEDTQQLPLPDYIPQGTLIWEPRPWWQFLLLFIAGVGTLGAIAFLIWATFFKPPAQPKIVEFAADNNLYQEVNNDFIRLNWQVRNPRQIYLLKLTGQSTDGTASVAPIVYDFSKGIPNELKESCSWRSVLICQNMRTDARLPGEYIFNLQVFSKSNQEVAADALKTNPIKIIPIKIIPLPIPKILEFSSDQPIYEAARLNAKPIIKVAPGKANPGNYINKSILLNWQISNPEQINQLKLTGQSTDGTASVAPIVYDFSKGIPNELKESCSWRSVLTCQNMRTDARLPGEYIFNLQVFSKSNQEVAADALKTNPIKIIPLPIPKILEFSSDQPIYEAARLNAKPIIKVAPGKANPSNYINKSILLNWQISNPEQINQLKIIAKAADGTANIPVASYDLSQGINRKLKQSCQVGDTLICKNVPTGIKEAGNYTFELIILSPQGQAQPADAKKIDNIQIKPQLPQIVEFKVNGKDAPAKYLFPIVGAKIATNMNISWKVEGGKDLKVELLPAPGTVPVSGNISYPLSDKPSIVTLTLQVKSSASEPITRAVTIETFVLQPAPNSGATSAPAVGAPTPAEPDLLSPVELPPKFD
;
A
#
# COMPACT_ATOMS: atom_id res chain seq x y z
N MET A 1 -94.70 -7.99 12.35
CA MET A 1 -95.13 -8.73 11.14
C MET A 1 -93.93 -8.88 10.22
N THR A 2 -93.57 -10.13 9.98
CA THR A 2 -92.80 -10.69 8.84
C THR A 2 -91.41 -10.16 8.50
N ALA A 3 -90.47 -11.09 8.69
CA ALA A 3 -89.06 -11.09 8.36
C ALA A 3 -88.77 -11.37 6.86
N GLN A 4 -87.46 -11.34 6.55
CA GLN A 4 -86.74 -11.90 5.41
C GLN A 4 -86.67 -11.08 4.10
N ARG A 5 -85.54 -10.40 3.90
CA ARG A 5 -84.45 -10.84 3.01
C ARG A 5 -83.39 -9.75 2.89
N GLN A 6 -82.17 -10.03 3.37
CA GLN A 6 -80.89 -9.88 2.65
C GLN A 6 -79.71 -9.98 3.64
N THR A 7 -79.47 -11.19 4.14
CA THR A 7 -78.13 -11.65 4.52
C THR A 7 -77.47 -12.20 3.26
N ASN A 8 -76.44 -11.51 2.77
CA ASN A 8 -75.27 -12.02 2.03
C ASN A 8 -74.69 -10.92 1.12
N GLN A 9 -73.75 -10.14 1.64
CA GLN A 9 -72.59 -9.72 0.85
C GLN A 9 -71.35 -9.87 1.73
N ARG A 10 -70.49 -10.80 1.29
CA ARG A 10 -69.35 -11.38 1.98
C ARG A 10 -68.19 -10.39 2.08
N ALA A 11 -67.49 -10.50 3.21
CA ALA A 11 -66.13 -10.01 3.41
C ALA A 11 -65.17 -10.74 2.44
N ASN A 12 -64.75 -10.06 1.39
CA ASN A 12 -63.64 -10.48 0.53
C ASN A 12 -62.47 -9.54 0.80
N GLY A 13 -61.42 -10.03 1.48
CA GLY A 13 -60.20 -9.24 1.67
C GLY A 13 -59.21 -9.73 2.73
N LEU A 14 -59.65 -10.53 3.71
CA LEU A 14 -58.79 -11.13 4.74
C LEU A 14 -58.88 -12.66 4.60
N LYS A 15 -57.80 -13.35 4.18
CA LYS A 15 -57.82 -14.82 4.10
C LYS A 15 -57.64 -15.39 5.50
N MET A 16 -58.43 -16.40 5.86
CA MET A 16 -58.41 -16.95 7.22
C MET A 16 -57.09 -17.67 7.55
N ALA A 17 -56.38 -18.15 6.52
CA ALA A 17 -55.02 -18.70 6.66
C ALA A 17 -54.01 -17.68 7.20
N ASP A 18 -54.15 -16.39 6.86
CA ASP A 18 -53.24 -15.33 7.33
C ASP A 18 -53.51 -14.99 8.80
N VAL A 19 -54.77 -15.13 9.25
CA VAL A 19 -55.17 -14.99 10.65
C VAL A 19 -54.70 -16.18 11.48
N GLU A 20 -54.71 -17.39 10.92
CA GLU A 20 -54.19 -18.61 11.56
C GLU A 20 -52.66 -18.63 11.72
N ALA A 21 -51.93 -17.90 10.85
CA ALA A 21 -50.48 -17.74 10.92
C ALA A 21 -50.03 -16.69 11.97
N LEU A 22 -50.96 -15.97 12.61
CA LEU A 22 -50.65 -15.04 13.70
C LEU A 22 -50.39 -15.79 15.02
N PRO A 23 -49.49 -15.26 15.88
CA PRO A 23 -49.32 -15.81 17.23
C PRO A 23 -50.62 -15.71 18.04
N ASP A 24 -50.76 -16.56 19.06
CA ASP A 24 -52.06 -16.82 19.71
C ASP A 24 -52.76 -15.57 20.26
N SER A 25 -52.02 -14.65 20.87
CA SER A 25 -52.53 -13.39 21.43
C SER A 25 -53.07 -12.43 20.35
N GLU A 26 -52.32 -12.28 19.26
CA GLU A 26 -52.63 -11.44 18.10
C GLU A 26 -53.83 -12.00 17.34
N ARG A 27 -53.85 -13.33 17.17
CA ARG A 27 -54.93 -14.06 16.53
C ARG A 27 -56.24 -13.92 17.30
N GLN A 28 -56.22 -14.12 18.62
CA GLN A 28 -57.40 -13.92 19.48
C GLN A 28 -57.94 -12.49 19.39
N LEU A 29 -57.04 -11.49 19.38
CA LEU A 29 -57.44 -10.09 19.26
C LEU A 29 -58.08 -9.77 17.89
N VAL A 30 -57.51 -10.26 16.78
CA VAL A 30 -58.06 -10.06 15.44
C VAL A 30 -59.42 -10.75 15.28
N LEU A 31 -59.58 -11.97 15.79
CA LEU A 31 -60.86 -12.69 15.76
C LEU A 31 -61.94 -11.96 16.57
N TRP A 32 -61.61 -11.44 17.76
CA TRP A 32 -62.54 -10.64 18.55
C TRP A 32 -62.92 -9.31 17.87
N MET A 33 -61.96 -8.65 17.25
CA MET A 33 -62.23 -7.41 16.50
C MET A 33 -63.07 -7.65 15.23
N LEU A 34 -63.00 -8.85 14.61
CA LEU A 34 -63.88 -9.24 13.50
C LEU A 34 -65.35 -9.35 13.94
N GLU A 35 -65.60 -9.82 15.17
CA GLU A 35 -66.95 -9.96 15.73
C GLU A 35 -67.54 -8.62 16.21
N THR A 36 -66.70 -7.66 16.60
CA THR A 36 -67.14 -6.42 17.26
C THR A 36 -67.65 -5.34 16.29
N ALA A 37 -67.45 -5.49 14.97
CA ALA A 37 -67.93 -4.64 13.85
C ALA A 37 -67.60 -3.11 13.90
N ALA A 38 -67.12 -2.56 15.02
CA ALA A 38 -66.78 -1.15 15.23
C ALA A 38 -65.27 -0.95 15.45
N ALA A 39 -64.79 0.29 15.25
CA ALA A 39 -63.39 0.65 15.55
C ALA A 39 -63.15 0.72 17.06
N VAL A 40 -62.13 0.01 17.55
CA VAL A 40 -61.83 -0.15 18.98
C VAL A 40 -60.71 0.79 19.43
N SER A 41 -60.75 1.23 20.67
CA SER A 41 -59.71 2.05 21.30
C SER A 41 -58.67 1.19 22.01
N LEU A 42 -57.48 1.76 22.27
CA LEU A 42 -56.44 1.09 23.06
C LEU A 42 -56.96 0.65 24.45
N SER A 43 -57.86 1.43 25.06
CA SER A 43 -58.50 1.08 26.33
C SER A 43 -59.38 -0.17 26.24
N GLU A 44 -60.18 -0.28 25.18
CA GLU A 44 -61.07 -1.44 24.96
C GLU A 44 -60.26 -2.71 24.68
N VAL A 45 -59.18 -2.60 23.90
CA VAL A 45 -58.24 -3.71 23.62
C VAL A 45 -57.53 -4.17 24.90
N SER A 46 -57.08 -3.22 25.74
CA SER A 46 -56.43 -3.56 27.01
C SER A 46 -57.38 -4.22 28.02
N ALA A 47 -58.68 -3.95 27.92
CA ALA A 47 -59.70 -4.57 28.77
C ALA A 47 -60.07 -5.97 28.27
N TYR A 48 -60.11 -6.20 26.96
CA TYR A 48 -60.43 -7.50 26.37
C TYR A 48 -59.38 -8.57 26.66
N LEU A 49 -58.09 -8.21 26.62
CA LEU A 49 -57.01 -9.18 26.85
C LEU A 49 -56.86 -9.59 28.33
N ASP A 50 -57.70 -9.08 29.24
CA ASP A 50 -57.67 -9.30 30.70
C ASP A 50 -56.26 -9.10 31.34
N LEU A 51 -55.43 -8.30 30.66
CA LEU A 51 -54.07 -7.96 31.05
C LEU A 51 -54.12 -6.75 31.99
N GLY A 52 -54.33 -7.01 33.28
CA GLY A 52 -54.39 -6.02 34.37
C GLY A 52 -53.73 -4.67 34.07
N LYS A 53 -54.53 -3.72 33.55
CA LYS A 53 -54.18 -2.31 33.26
C LYS A 53 -52.83 -2.06 32.54
N ASN A 54 -52.25 -3.02 31.81
CA ASN A 54 -50.95 -2.81 31.16
C ASN A 54 -51.11 -2.39 29.68
N LYS A 55 -51.36 -1.10 29.46
CA LYS A 55 -51.57 -0.49 28.13
C LYS A 55 -50.40 -0.65 27.16
N VAL A 56 -49.19 -0.93 27.67
CA VAL A 56 -47.96 -1.07 26.87
C VAL A 56 -47.96 -2.38 26.06
N VAL A 57 -48.47 -3.47 26.63
CA VAL A 57 -48.55 -4.75 25.91
C VAL A 57 -49.64 -4.67 24.83
N ALA A 58 -50.79 -4.07 25.16
CA ALA A 58 -51.85 -3.83 24.20
C ALA A 58 -51.42 -2.93 23.03
N SER A 59 -50.63 -1.88 23.29
CA SER A 59 -50.10 -1.02 22.21
C SER A 59 -49.09 -1.79 21.34
N THR A 60 -48.24 -2.62 21.93
CA THR A 60 -47.25 -3.42 21.19
C THR A 60 -47.92 -4.42 20.24
N ILE A 61 -48.98 -5.09 20.69
CA ILE A 61 -49.76 -6.02 19.85
C ILE A 61 -50.48 -5.25 18.72
N LEU A 62 -51.05 -4.08 19.01
CA LEU A 62 -51.70 -3.24 17.99
C LEU A 62 -50.73 -2.69 16.95
N ASP A 63 -49.53 -2.27 17.37
CA ASP A 63 -48.47 -1.79 16.47
C ASP A 63 -47.96 -2.91 15.57
N TYR A 64 -47.79 -4.12 16.12
CA TYR A 64 -47.44 -5.31 15.35
C TYR A 64 -48.48 -5.63 14.26
N LEU A 65 -49.77 -5.57 14.61
CA LEU A 65 -50.86 -5.82 13.67
C LEU A 65 -51.05 -4.68 12.64
N LEU A 66 -50.77 -3.44 13.01
CA LEU A 66 -50.72 -2.29 12.09
C LEU A 66 -49.58 -2.42 11.07
N GLN A 67 -48.38 -2.77 11.53
CA GLN A 67 -47.22 -2.95 10.66
C GLN A 67 -47.40 -4.09 9.65
N ARG A 68 -48.12 -5.15 10.04
CA ARG A 68 -48.46 -6.26 9.16
C ARG A 68 -49.72 -6.03 8.33
N GLY A 69 -50.33 -4.84 8.42
CA GLY A 69 -51.48 -4.46 7.60
C GLY A 69 -52.80 -5.14 7.96
N PHE A 70 -52.91 -5.78 9.12
CA PHE A 70 -54.17 -6.36 9.61
C PHE A 70 -55.11 -5.30 10.20
N LEU A 71 -54.56 -4.17 10.65
CA LEU A 71 -55.31 -3.05 11.22
C LEU A 71 -55.07 -1.76 10.44
N GLN A 72 -56.04 -0.86 10.50
CA GLN A 72 -55.96 0.53 10.05
C GLN A 72 -56.23 1.45 11.23
N LEU A 73 -55.41 2.50 11.35
CA LEU A 73 -55.57 3.56 12.34
C LEU A 73 -56.56 4.62 11.82
N LEU A 74 -57.55 4.97 12.63
CA LEU A 74 -58.53 6.01 12.38
C LEU A 74 -58.38 7.09 13.46
N GLU A 75 -58.04 8.31 13.05
CA GLU A 75 -58.03 9.45 13.95
C GLU A 75 -59.42 10.09 14.00
N SER A 76 -60.12 9.94 15.13
CA SER A 76 -61.41 10.58 15.36
C SER A 76 -61.48 11.09 16.79
N GLY A 77 -61.54 12.42 16.97
CA GLY A 77 -61.74 13.05 18.28
C GLY A 77 -60.53 13.05 19.22
N GLY A 78 -59.30 12.96 18.70
CA GLY A 78 -58.07 13.08 19.50
C GLY A 78 -57.64 11.81 20.25
N GLN A 79 -58.26 10.65 19.97
CA GLN A 79 -57.80 9.36 20.44
C GLN A 79 -57.69 8.35 19.28
N PRO A 80 -56.60 7.55 19.22
CA PRO A 80 -56.40 6.54 18.18
C PRO A 80 -57.42 5.41 18.31
N ARG A 81 -58.16 5.13 17.22
CA ARG A 81 -59.03 3.95 17.11
C ARG A 81 -58.55 3.03 15.99
N TYR A 82 -58.68 1.73 16.20
CA TYR A 82 -58.15 0.68 15.34
C TYR A 82 -59.30 -0.10 14.72
N LYS A 83 -59.25 -0.34 13.42
CA LYS A 83 -60.25 -1.12 12.68
C LYS A 83 -59.56 -2.15 11.80
N ILE A 84 -60.18 -3.30 11.59
CA ILE A 84 -59.64 -4.34 10.70
C ILE A 84 -59.56 -3.84 9.27
N ALA A 85 -58.38 -4.02 8.66
CA ALA A 85 -58.11 -3.68 7.28
C ALA A 85 -58.34 -4.90 6.37
N PHE A 86 -59.31 -4.83 5.48
CA PHE A 86 -59.66 -5.92 4.55
C PHE A 86 -58.87 -5.85 3.21
N ARG A 87 -57.63 -5.34 3.20
CA ARG A 87 -56.79 -5.31 1.98
C ARG A 87 -55.37 -5.73 2.29
N HIS A 88 -54.90 -6.78 1.65
CA HIS A 88 -53.48 -7.18 1.65
C HIS A 88 -52.67 -6.42 0.59
N PRO A 89 -51.40 -6.06 0.87
CA PRO A 89 -50.53 -5.30 -0.03
C PRO A 89 -49.74 -6.15 -1.06
N ASP A 90 -50.07 -7.42 -1.26
CA ASP A 90 -49.42 -8.27 -2.28
C ASP A 90 -50.41 -8.66 -3.39
N SER A 91 -50.64 -7.71 -4.29
CA SER A 91 -50.93 -8.01 -5.70
C SER A 91 -50.57 -6.76 -6.50
N SER A 92 -49.35 -6.74 -7.05
CA SER A 92 -49.04 -5.83 -8.15
C SER A 92 -49.65 -6.42 -9.41
N PRO A 93 -50.63 -5.77 -10.06
CA PRO A 93 -50.83 -6.00 -11.48
C PRO A 93 -49.62 -5.40 -12.20
N ASP A 94 -49.14 -6.09 -13.23
CA ASP A 94 -48.20 -5.60 -14.25
C ASP A 94 -47.93 -4.09 -14.17
N THR A 95 -46.83 -3.71 -13.51
CA THR A 95 -46.40 -2.30 -13.52
C THR A 95 -45.71 -2.04 -14.85
N ILE A 96 -46.51 -1.94 -15.90
CA ILE A 96 -46.31 -0.86 -16.87
C ILE A 96 -46.60 0.40 -16.05
N THR A 97 -45.56 1.12 -15.65
CA THR A 97 -45.76 2.46 -15.09
C THR A 97 -46.50 3.27 -16.16
N GLN A 98 -47.77 3.57 -15.86
CA GLN A 98 -48.51 4.62 -16.54
C GLN A 98 -47.61 5.86 -16.57
N ILE A 99 -47.48 6.39 -17.78
CA ILE A 99 -46.80 7.63 -18.09
C ILE A 99 -47.51 8.73 -17.30
N SER A 100 -46.90 9.24 -16.22
CA SER A 100 -47.36 10.48 -15.60
C SER A 100 -47.31 11.58 -16.68
N PRO A 101 -48.43 12.23 -17.03
CA PRO A 101 -48.43 13.31 -18.00
C PRO A 101 -47.57 14.46 -17.46
N GLY A 102 -46.44 14.75 -18.09
CA GLY A 102 -45.59 15.90 -17.77
C GLY A 102 -44.10 15.61 -17.50
N GLN A 103 -43.68 14.36 -17.23
CA GLN A 103 -42.25 14.07 -17.00
C GLN A 103 -41.48 13.82 -18.31
N PRO A 104 -40.30 14.45 -18.50
CA PRO A 104 -39.54 14.36 -19.75
C PRO A 104 -38.80 13.02 -19.94
N LEU A 105 -38.59 12.25 -18.87
CA LEU A 105 -37.93 10.94 -18.90
C LEU A 105 -38.86 9.84 -18.37
N ALA A 106 -38.88 8.69 -19.03
CA ALA A 106 -39.56 7.48 -18.55
C ALA A 106 -38.58 6.31 -18.42
N LEU A 107 -38.80 5.46 -17.41
CA LEU A 107 -37.92 4.33 -17.08
C LEU A 107 -38.68 3.00 -17.12
N ILE A 108 -38.04 1.97 -17.67
CA ILE A 108 -38.47 0.57 -17.57
C ILE A 108 -37.31 -0.22 -16.96
N VAL A 109 -37.57 -0.97 -15.88
CA VAL A 109 -36.58 -1.76 -15.16
C VAL A 109 -36.95 -3.24 -15.21
N ASN A 110 -35.99 -4.10 -15.56
CA ASN A 110 -36.18 -5.54 -15.70
C ASN A 110 -35.03 -6.32 -15.01
N PRO A 111 -35.31 -7.25 -14.08
CA PRO A 111 -36.65 -7.61 -13.57
C PRO A 111 -37.29 -6.47 -12.77
N SER A 112 -38.62 -6.38 -12.83
CA SER A 112 -39.40 -5.42 -12.04
C SER A 112 -39.77 -6.03 -10.68
N GLY A 113 -39.44 -5.34 -9.59
CA GLY A 113 -39.82 -5.74 -8.23
C GLY A 113 -38.73 -6.47 -7.44
N ALA A 114 -39.13 -7.31 -6.49
CA ALA A 114 -38.20 -8.00 -5.58
C ALA A 114 -37.52 -9.19 -6.29
N GLN A 115 -36.24 -9.03 -6.65
CA GLN A 115 -35.45 -10.08 -7.30
C GLN A 115 -34.86 -11.04 -6.27
N THR A 116 -34.90 -12.36 -6.52
CA THR A 116 -34.28 -13.37 -5.64
C THR A 116 -32.94 -13.85 -6.21
N VAL A 117 -31.91 -13.90 -5.37
CA VAL A 117 -30.55 -14.32 -5.74
C VAL A 117 -29.89 -15.14 -4.63
N VAL A 118 -28.96 -16.02 -4.98
CA VAL A 118 -28.20 -16.79 -3.98
C VAL A 118 -26.85 -16.10 -3.75
N ALA A 119 -26.35 -16.12 -2.52
CA ALA A 119 -25.00 -15.63 -2.23
C ALA A 119 -23.95 -16.34 -3.10
N GLY A 120 -23.03 -15.59 -3.71
CA GLY A 120 -22.05 -16.12 -4.67
C GLY A 120 -22.53 -16.22 -6.12
N SER A 121 -23.78 -15.87 -6.42
CA SER A 121 -24.32 -15.84 -7.78
C SER A 121 -24.16 -14.47 -8.45
N LYS A 122 -24.43 -14.42 -9.76
CA LYS A 122 -24.49 -13.18 -10.54
C LYS A 122 -25.93 -12.89 -10.94
N PHE A 123 -26.30 -11.61 -11.00
CA PHE A 123 -27.56 -11.20 -11.60
C PHE A 123 -27.41 -9.90 -12.39
N GLU A 124 -28.28 -9.71 -13.38
CA GLU A 124 -28.28 -8.55 -14.27
C GLU A 124 -29.57 -7.75 -14.10
N LEU A 125 -29.45 -6.43 -14.13
CA LEU A 125 -30.56 -5.49 -14.10
C LEU A 125 -30.52 -4.64 -15.37
N CYS A 126 -31.53 -4.78 -16.20
CA CYS A 126 -31.69 -4.03 -17.45
C CYS A 126 -32.56 -2.80 -17.20
N VAL A 127 -32.07 -1.63 -17.58
CA VAL A 127 -32.75 -0.35 -17.39
C VAL A 127 -32.87 0.35 -18.73
N THR A 128 -34.10 0.45 -19.23
CA THR A 128 -34.42 1.19 -20.46
C THR A 128 -34.92 2.58 -20.11
N VAL A 129 -34.23 3.59 -20.64
CA VAL A 129 -34.62 5.01 -20.52
C VAL A 129 -35.24 5.48 -21.81
N ILE A 130 -36.35 6.21 -21.72
CA ILE A 130 -37.06 6.82 -22.84
C ILE A 130 -37.08 8.33 -22.63
N ASN A 131 -36.46 9.09 -23.53
CA ASN A 131 -36.55 10.55 -23.52
C ASN A 131 -37.81 10.99 -24.26
N LYS A 132 -38.82 11.49 -23.53
CA LYS A 132 -40.08 12.07 -24.06
C LYS A 132 -40.07 13.59 -24.07
N GLY A 133 -39.00 14.22 -23.61
CA GLY A 133 -38.82 15.67 -23.66
C GLY A 133 -38.62 16.16 -25.10
N ASN A 134 -38.76 17.47 -25.28
CA ASN A 134 -38.67 18.14 -26.59
C ASN A 134 -37.23 18.41 -27.06
N GLN A 135 -36.21 17.94 -26.33
CA GLN A 135 -34.79 18.18 -26.61
C GLN A 135 -33.96 16.92 -26.43
N SER A 136 -32.79 16.86 -27.06
CA SER A 136 -31.80 15.82 -26.77
C SER A 136 -31.20 16.06 -25.38
N ALA A 137 -30.95 14.97 -24.65
CA ALA A 137 -30.47 15.04 -23.28
C ALA A 137 -29.37 14.01 -23.01
N LEU A 138 -28.41 14.46 -22.21
CA LEU A 138 -27.43 13.60 -21.56
C LEU A 138 -27.96 13.19 -20.19
N ILE A 139 -28.08 11.88 -19.98
CA ILE A 139 -28.76 11.26 -18.86
C ILE A 139 -27.77 10.36 -18.12
N ASP A 140 -27.60 10.62 -16.83
CA ASP A 140 -26.78 9.86 -15.92
C ASP A 140 -27.66 8.87 -15.14
N LEU A 141 -27.35 7.58 -15.25
CA LEU A 141 -27.95 6.55 -14.43
C LEU A 141 -26.93 6.10 -13.39
N SER A 142 -27.33 6.07 -12.13
CA SER A 142 -26.46 5.62 -11.04
C SER A 142 -27.24 4.85 -10.00
N LEU A 143 -26.55 3.96 -9.29
CA LEU A 143 -27.07 3.45 -8.01
C LEU A 143 -26.84 4.53 -6.95
N ASP A 144 -27.92 4.90 -6.25
CA ASP A 144 -27.91 5.98 -5.26
C ASP A 144 -26.87 5.71 -4.15
N ASP A 145 -26.15 6.76 -3.73
CA ASP A 145 -25.05 6.65 -2.78
C ASP A 145 -25.52 6.22 -1.37
N SER A 146 -26.81 6.42 -1.08
CA SER A 146 -27.47 5.91 0.14
C SER A 146 -27.55 4.37 0.21
N THR A 147 -27.23 3.67 -0.88
CA THR A 147 -27.42 2.20 -1.04
C THR A 147 -26.08 1.46 -1.16
N TYR A 148 -25.16 1.77 -0.25
CA TYR A 148 -23.76 1.35 -0.26
C TYR A 148 -23.54 -0.15 -0.53
N THR A 149 -24.32 -1.02 0.12
CA THR A 149 -24.11 -2.48 0.06
C THR A 149 -24.36 -3.07 -1.34
N VAL A 150 -25.51 -2.78 -1.95
CA VAL A 150 -25.87 -3.31 -3.28
C VAL A 150 -25.02 -2.64 -4.36
N ARG A 151 -24.67 -1.36 -4.17
CA ARG A 151 -23.79 -0.61 -5.08
C ARG A 151 -22.40 -1.22 -5.19
N GLN A 152 -21.84 -1.77 -4.11
CA GLN A 152 -20.54 -2.46 -4.12
C GLN A 152 -20.55 -3.77 -4.92
N TRP A 153 -21.72 -4.38 -5.10
CA TRP A 153 -21.85 -5.62 -5.87
C TRP A 153 -21.89 -5.34 -7.37
N CYS A 154 -22.17 -4.10 -7.78
CA CYS A 154 -22.23 -3.71 -9.18
C CYS A 154 -20.85 -3.35 -9.73
N SER A 155 -20.45 -3.97 -10.83
CA SER A 155 -19.15 -3.74 -11.47
C SER A 155 -19.03 -2.31 -12.02
N GLU A 156 -20.14 -1.75 -12.49
CA GLU A 156 -20.22 -0.40 -13.07
C GLU A 156 -21.48 0.32 -12.54
N PRO A 157 -21.43 0.94 -11.35
CA PRO A 157 -22.61 1.51 -10.70
C PRO A 157 -23.08 2.83 -11.30
N ASN A 158 -22.34 3.40 -12.27
CA ASN A 158 -22.67 4.63 -12.97
C ASN A 158 -22.61 4.39 -14.48
N LYS A 159 -23.65 4.80 -15.20
CA LYS A 159 -23.80 4.72 -16.66
C LYS A 159 -24.28 6.07 -17.18
N ARG A 160 -23.96 6.37 -18.44
CA ARG A 160 -24.34 7.62 -19.09
C ARG A 160 -24.88 7.35 -20.48
N LEU A 161 -25.99 7.97 -20.81
CA LEU A 161 -26.65 7.88 -22.11
C LEU A 161 -26.79 9.26 -22.74
N ALA A 162 -26.70 9.32 -24.06
CA ALA A 162 -27.12 10.48 -24.83
C ALA A 162 -28.35 10.06 -25.65
N LEU A 163 -29.51 10.64 -25.35
CA LEU A 163 -30.77 10.31 -26.00
C LEU A 163 -31.32 11.53 -26.73
N ASN A 164 -31.69 11.34 -28.00
CA ASN A 164 -32.49 12.31 -28.73
C ASN A 164 -33.92 12.36 -28.18
N SER A 165 -34.62 13.45 -28.45
CA SER A 165 -36.06 13.54 -28.18
C SER A 165 -36.81 12.36 -28.82
N ASN A 166 -37.72 11.74 -28.06
CA ASN A 166 -38.52 10.56 -28.42
C ASN A 166 -37.72 9.28 -28.74
N SER A 167 -36.47 9.17 -28.25
CA SER A 167 -35.67 7.96 -28.39
C SER A 167 -35.50 7.22 -27.06
N SER A 168 -35.19 5.92 -27.13
CA SER A 168 -34.90 5.09 -25.97
C SER A 168 -33.59 4.33 -26.12
N SER A 169 -32.96 4.01 -25.00
CA SER A 169 -31.78 3.13 -24.94
C SER A 169 -31.78 2.35 -23.63
N GLU A 170 -31.17 1.16 -23.68
CA GLU A 170 -31.02 0.27 -22.54
C GLU A 170 -29.59 0.30 -21.99
N VAL A 171 -29.46 0.16 -20.68
CA VAL A 171 -28.19 -0.10 -19.99
C VAL A 171 -28.34 -1.30 -19.06
N ILE A 172 -27.26 -2.06 -18.92
CA ILE A 172 -27.21 -3.25 -18.06
C ILE A 172 -26.30 -2.94 -16.88
N PHE A 173 -26.79 -3.20 -15.67
CA PHE A 173 -26.01 -3.25 -14.44
C PHE A 173 -25.76 -4.72 -14.06
N GLU A 174 -24.49 -5.10 -14.01
CA GLU A 174 -24.06 -6.45 -13.64
C GLU A 174 -23.65 -6.51 -12.16
N PHE A 175 -24.35 -7.34 -11.39
CA PHE A 175 -24.11 -7.53 -9.95
C PHE A 175 -23.45 -8.88 -9.66
N LEU A 176 -22.36 -8.84 -8.90
CA LEU A 176 -21.66 -9.98 -8.34
C LEU A 176 -21.99 -10.06 -6.85
N VAL A 177 -22.93 -10.94 -6.47
CA VAL A 177 -23.34 -11.07 -5.07
C VAL A 177 -22.26 -11.86 -4.32
N PRO A 178 -21.60 -11.30 -3.30
CA PRO A 178 -20.56 -12.01 -2.56
C PRO A 178 -21.07 -13.32 -1.93
N ILE A 179 -20.18 -14.31 -1.76
CA ILE A 179 -20.51 -15.61 -1.16
C ILE A 179 -20.88 -15.47 0.32
N GLN A 180 -20.33 -14.45 0.97
CA GLN A 180 -20.56 -14.08 2.37
C GLN A 180 -21.77 -13.14 2.58
N THR A 181 -22.60 -12.92 1.56
CA THR A 181 -23.76 -12.03 1.68
C THR A 181 -24.82 -12.66 2.59
N LEU A 182 -25.22 -11.91 3.62
CA LEU A 182 -26.27 -12.32 4.56
C LEU A 182 -27.60 -12.54 3.83
N ILE A 183 -28.37 -13.52 4.33
CA ILE A 183 -29.74 -13.77 3.86
C ILE A 183 -30.60 -12.58 4.27
N GLY A 184 -31.41 -12.06 3.36
CA GLY A 184 -32.27 -10.92 3.66
C GLY A 184 -32.63 -10.08 2.44
N THR A 185 -33.43 -9.04 2.68
CA THR A 185 -33.91 -8.12 1.64
C THR A 185 -33.10 -6.83 1.68
N TYR A 186 -32.44 -6.53 0.57
CA TYR A 186 -31.64 -5.34 0.33
C TYR A 186 -32.43 -4.37 -0.55
N ASN A 187 -32.75 -3.21 -0.01
CA ASN A 187 -33.40 -2.14 -0.77
C ASN A 187 -32.32 -1.29 -1.45
N TYR A 188 -32.55 -0.91 -2.70
CA TYR A 188 -31.66 -0.01 -3.44
C TYR A 188 -32.46 0.92 -4.36
N ASN A 189 -31.88 2.07 -4.74
CA ASN A 189 -32.52 3.05 -5.60
C ASN A 189 -31.68 3.25 -6.86
N ILE A 190 -32.33 3.27 -8.00
CA ILE A 190 -31.74 3.70 -9.27
C ILE A 190 -32.02 5.20 -9.40
N LYS A 191 -30.96 6.00 -9.39
CA LYS A 191 -31.01 7.45 -9.59
C LYS A 191 -30.81 7.74 -11.08
N VAL A 192 -31.78 8.42 -11.69
CA VAL A 192 -31.72 8.91 -13.07
C VAL A 192 -31.66 10.44 -13.04
N ASP A 193 -30.55 11.01 -13.49
CA ASP A 193 -30.25 12.43 -13.38
C ASP A 193 -29.96 13.03 -14.76
N ALA A 194 -30.46 14.24 -15.05
CA ALA A 194 -30.19 14.94 -16.30
C ALA A 194 -30.00 16.45 -16.04
N PRO A 195 -29.00 16.83 -15.22
CA PRO A 195 -28.92 18.17 -14.63
C PRO A 195 -28.74 19.29 -15.66
N GLN A 196 -28.23 18.97 -16.85
CA GLN A 196 -28.01 19.95 -17.92
C GLN A 196 -29.27 20.21 -18.78
N HIS A 197 -30.21 19.26 -18.82
CA HIS A 197 -31.31 19.27 -19.79
C HIS A 197 -32.68 19.23 -19.13
N TYR A 198 -32.83 18.53 -18.01
CA TYR A 198 -34.08 18.46 -17.24
C TYR A 198 -33.84 18.69 -15.72
N PRO A 199 -33.20 19.80 -15.30
CA PRO A 199 -32.84 20.03 -13.90
C PRO A 199 -34.04 20.17 -12.95
N GLU A 200 -35.22 20.55 -13.45
CA GLU A 200 -36.42 20.69 -12.62
C GLU A 200 -37.15 19.36 -12.42
N ASP A 201 -36.91 18.38 -13.30
CA ASP A 201 -37.58 17.07 -13.30
C ASP A 201 -36.67 15.91 -12.85
N THR A 202 -35.38 16.19 -12.62
CA THR A 202 -34.37 15.20 -12.21
C THR A 202 -33.58 15.72 -11.00
N PRO A 203 -33.08 14.85 -10.10
CA PRO A 203 -33.01 13.39 -10.22
C PRO A 203 -34.31 12.66 -9.89
N ILE A 204 -34.59 11.60 -10.66
CA ILE A 204 -35.67 10.65 -10.40
C ILE A 204 -35.08 9.45 -9.66
N LEU A 205 -35.65 9.10 -8.50
CA LEU A 205 -35.26 7.92 -7.72
C LEU A 205 -36.27 6.79 -7.95
N HIS A 206 -35.79 5.64 -8.41
CA HIS A 206 -36.57 4.44 -8.60
C HIS A 206 -36.19 3.36 -7.57
N PRO A 207 -37.04 3.10 -6.56
CA PRO A 207 -36.75 2.09 -5.54
C PRO A 207 -36.90 0.66 -6.08
N GLN A 208 -36.02 -0.22 -5.61
CA GLN A 208 -35.93 -1.63 -5.96
C GLN A 208 -35.58 -2.48 -4.74
N ARG A 209 -35.83 -3.79 -4.82
CA ARG A 209 -35.55 -4.76 -3.75
C ARG A 209 -34.83 -5.99 -4.29
N LEU A 210 -33.86 -6.49 -3.53
CA LEU A 210 -33.09 -7.69 -3.84
C LEU A 210 -33.11 -8.61 -2.61
N GLN A 211 -33.67 -9.81 -2.75
CA GLN A 211 -33.75 -10.82 -1.70
C GLN A 211 -32.65 -11.87 -1.90
N VAL A 212 -31.74 -11.97 -0.94
CA VAL A 212 -30.66 -12.95 -0.93
C VAL A 212 -31.14 -14.19 -0.17
N LEU A 213 -31.07 -15.35 -0.82
CA LEU A 213 -31.49 -16.66 -0.32
C LEU A 213 -30.27 -17.50 0.13
N PRO A 214 -30.46 -18.44 1.08
CA PRO A 214 -29.43 -19.41 1.44
C PRO A 214 -29.02 -20.28 0.23
N PRO A 215 -27.74 -20.70 0.14
CA PRO A 215 -27.32 -21.73 -0.80
C PRO A 215 -28.05 -23.02 -0.48
N VAL A 216 -28.82 -23.53 -1.46
CA VAL A 216 -29.75 -24.68 -1.39
C VAL A 216 -29.50 -25.64 -0.22
N GLU A 217 -30.47 -25.68 0.70
CA GLU A 217 -30.51 -26.56 1.86
C GLU A 217 -30.53 -28.04 1.44
N THR A 218 -29.65 -28.86 2.02
CA THR A 218 -29.91 -30.30 2.17
C THR A 218 -31.13 -30.46 3.08
N ALA A 219 -32.14 -31.21 2.62
CA ALA A 219 -33.38 -31.45 3.36
C ALA A 219 -33.11 -31.84 4.83
N ILE A 220 -33.44 -30.95 5.77
CA ILE A 220 -33.26 -31.12 7.21
C ILE A 220 -34.10 -32.32 7.67
N ARG A 221 -33.46 -33.33 8.24
CA ARG A 221 -34.12 -34.50 8.82
C ARG A 221 -34.44 -34.22 10.28
N VAL A 222 -35.52 -34.81 10.80
CA VAL A 222 -35.93 -34.68 12.21
C VAL A 222 -34.82 -35.13 13.18
N SER A 223 -33.96 -36.07 12.75
CA SER A 223 -32.84 -36.61 13.51
C SER A 223 -31.55 -35.77 13.41
N ASP A 224 -31.52 -34.71 12.62
CA ASP A 224 -30.29 -33.91 12.47
C ASP A 224 -29.99 -33.15 13.77
N PRO A 225 -28.71 -33.06 14.17
CA PRO A 225 -28.31 -32.27 15.31
C PRO A 225 -28.66 -30.79 15.10
N THR A 226 -28.85 -30.08 16.20
CA THR A 226 -29.17 -28.64 16.18
C THR A 226 -28.36 -27.88 17.20
N PHE A 227 -28.22 -26.57 17.03
CA PHE A 227 -27.57 -25.73 18.02
C PHE A 227 -28.24 -24.36 18.13
N THR A 228 -27.96 -23.67 19.22
CA THR A 228 -28.44 -22.31 19.50
C THR A 228 -27.34 -21.45 20.09
N LEU A 229 -27.33 -20.16 19.76
CA LEU A 229 -26.39 -19.17 20.28
C LEU A 229 -27.02 -18.35 21.42
N GLN A 230 -26.28 -18.11 22.49
CA GLN A 230 -26.69 -17.26 23.61
C GLN A 230 -25.56 -16.31 24.04
N PRO A 231 -25.81 -15.01 24.26
CA PRO A 231 -27.10 -14.35 24.08
C PRO A 231 -27.47 -14.20 22.60
N VAL A 232 -28.77 -14.12 22.31
CA VAL A 232 -29.27 -13.92 20.95
C VAL A 232 -28.96 -12.49 20.51
N THR A 233 -28.39 -12.33 19.33
CA THR A 233 -28.06 -11.04 18.73
C THR A 233 -28.73 -10.93 17.37
N THR A 234 -29.05 -9.71 16.92
CA THR A 234 -29.70 -9.51 15.62
C THR A 234 -29.08 -8.32 14.88
N SER A 235 -29.41 -8.15 13.60
CA SER A 235 -28.97 -6.99 12.82
C SER A 235 -29.51 -5.66 13.35
N GLN A 236 -30.67 -5.67 14.02
CA GLN A 236 -31.28 -4.48 14.64
C GLN A 236 -30.72 -4.21 16.03
N THR A 237 -30.24 -5.25 16.72
CA THR A 237 -29.69 -5.18 18.07
C THR A 237 -28.34 -5.90 18.15
N PRO A 238 -27.30 -5.38 17.45
CA PRO A 238 -25.95 -5.93 17.55
C PRO A 238 -25.38 -5.68 18.95
N THR A 239 -24.51 -6.57 19.43
CA THR A 239 -23.86 -6.39 20.72
C THR A 239 -22.68 -5.42 20.61
N PRO A 240 -22.64 -4.32 21.39
CA PRO A 240 -21.51 -3.40 21.38
C PRO A 240 -20.29 -4.01 22.09
N VAL A 241 -19.12 -3.97 21.44
CA VAL A 241 -17.84 -4.49 21.94
C VAL A 241 -16.73 -3.47 21.65
N ARG A 242 -15.84 -3.19 22.60
CA ARG A 242 -14.66 -2.36 22.31
C ARG A 242 -13.53 -3.22 21.74
N PRO A 243 -12.64 -2.67 20.90
CA PRO A 243 -11.43 -3.38 20.49
C PRO A 243 -10.64 -3.88 21.71
N GLY A 244 -10.29 -5.17 21.72
CA GLY A 244 -9.60 -5.84 22.83
C GLY A 244 -10.53 -6.46 23.88
N ASP A 245 -11.78 -6.03 23.99
CA ASP A 245 -12.76 -6.65 24.88
C ASP A 245 -13.24 -7.98 24.30
N SER A 246 -13.61 -8.92 25.18
CA SER A 246 -14.11 -10.24 24.78
C SER A 246 -15.62 -10.32 25.00
N PHE A 247 -16.34 -10.72 23.97
CA PHE A 247 -17.75 -11.06 24.03
C PHE A 247 -17.92 -12.58 24.06
N SER A 248 -18.66 -13.07 25.04
CA SER A 248 -18.83 -14.50 25.27
C SER A 248 -20.16 -14.99 24.70
N VAL A 249 -20.11 -16.02 23.87
CA VAL A 249 -21.26 -16.69 23.28
C VAL A 249 -21.27 -18.14 23.73
N ASN A 250 -22.34 -18.55 24.40
CA ASN A 250 -22.59 -19.95 24.70
C ASN A 250 -23.26 -20.62 23.51
N VAL A 251 -22.68 -21.71 23.03
CA VAL A 251 -23.17 -22.49 21.89
C VAL A 251 -23.70 -23.82 22.41
N SER A 252 -25.02 -23.90 22.59
CA SER A 252 -25.68 -25.10 23.08
C SER A 252 -25.99 -26.04 21.93
N VAL A 253 -25.38 -27.21 21.91
CA VAL A 253 -25.52 -28.24 20.89
C VAL A 253 -26.43 -29.36 21.40
N TYR A 254 -27.35 -29.83 20.56
CA TYR A 254 -28.22 -30.96 20.83
C TYR A 254 -28.05 -32.06 19.78
N ASN A 255 -27.50 -33.19 20.19
CA ASN A 255 -27.38 -34.37 19.33
C ASN A 255 -28.73 -35.12 19.28
N ARG A 256 -29.51 -34.90 18.22
CA ARG A 256 -30.80 -35.56 17.99
C ARG A 256 -30.68 -36.89 17.25
N SER A 257 -29.48 -37.28 16.85
CA SER A 257 -29.24 -38.52 16.12
C SER A 257 -29.30 -39.73 17.08
N ASP A 258 -29.36 -40.92 16.50
CA ASP A 258 -29.32 -42.20 17.21
C ASP A 258 -27.88 -42.67 17.52
N ARG A 259 -26.86 -41.85 17.21
CA ARG A 259 -25.44 -42.19 17.36
C ARG A 259 -24.68 -41.14 18.18
N VAL A 260 -23.60 -41.57 18.84
CA VAL A 260 -22.64 -40.64 19.47
C VAL A 260 -22.00 -39.81 18.38
N ASP A 261 -21.95 -38.49 18.55
CA ASP A 261 -21.38 -37.56 17.57
C ASP A 261 -20.41 -36.59 18.22
N ARG A 262 -19.50 -36.06 17.41
CA ARG A 262 -18.43 -35.14 17.81
C ARG A 262 -18.61 -33.84 17.06
N PHE A 263 -18.69 -32.73 17.80
CA PHE A 263 -18.98 -31.41 17.26
C PHE A 263 -17.80 -30.45 17.38
N ARG A 264 -17.52 -29.71 16.32
CA ARG A 264 -16.48 -28.67 16.27
C ARG A 264 -17.04 -27.36 15.72
N ILE A 265 -16.55 -26.22 16.23
CA ILE A 265 -16.96 -24.89 15.78
C ILE A 265 -15.85 -24.23 14.96
N THR A 266 -16.25 -23.53 13.89
CA THR A 266 -15.37 -22.62 13.13
C THR A 266 -16.10 -21.30 12.86
N CYS A 267 -15.36 -20.19 12.82
CA CYS A 267 -15.89 -18.89 12.43
C CYS A 267 -15.16 -18.38 11.16
N PRO A 268 -15.63 -18.71 9.95
CA PRO A 268 -14.88 -18.44 8.71
C PRO A 268 -14.79 -16.96 8.32
N ASP A 269 -15.71 -16.13 8.81
CA ASP A 269 -15.85 -14.73 8.35
C ASP A 269 -15.03 -13.72 9.17
N ILE A 270 -14.32 -14.18 10.20
CA ILE A 270 -13.47 -13.35 11.05
C ILE A 270 -12.07 -13.95 11.16
N PRO A 271 -11.03 -13.12 11.35
CA PRO A 271 -9.67 -13.60 11.55
C PRO A 271 -9.57 -14.63 12.67
N GLU A 272 -8.71 -15.65 12.53
CA GLU A 272 -8.55 -16.71 13.55
C GLU A 272 -8.16 -16.17 14.93
N ASN A 273 -7.46 -15.04 14.99
CA ASN A 273 -7.09 -14.38 16.24
C ASN A 273 -8.24 -13.60 16.90
N TRP A 274 -9.40 -13.48 16.26
CA TRP A 274 -10.59 -12.82 16.82
C TRP A 274 -11.46 -13.75 17.65
N TYR A 275 -11.21 -15.06 17.64
CA TYR A 275 -12.05 -15.96 18.40
C TYR A 275 -11.27 -17.10 19.07
N LYS A 276 -11.84 -17.59 20.16
CA LYS A 276 -11.35 -18.75 20.88
C LYS A 276 -12.52 -19.65 21.25
N VAL A 277 -12.42 -20.92 20.87
CA VAL A 277 -13.41 -21.93 21.23
C VAL A 277 -12.90 -22.70 22.44
N ILE A 278 -13.73 -22.82 23.47
CA ILE A 278 -13.44 -23.54 24.71
C ILE A 278 -14.48 -24.66 24.83
N TYR A 279 -14.01 -25.90 24.67
CA TYR A 279 -14.82 -27.10 24.84
C TYR A 279 -14.82 -27.53 26.32
N PRO A 280 -15.94 -28.08 26.83
CA PRO A 280 -16.01 -28.57 28.19
C PRO A 280 -15.09 -29.80 28.36
N GLN A 281 -14.45 -29.93 29.51
CA GLN A 281 -13.59 -31.07 29.81
C GLN A 281 -14.45 -32.33 30.05
N GLY A 282 -14.18 -33.39 29.28
CA GLY A 282 -14.70 -34.72 29.57
C GLY A 282 -13.94 -35.39 30.72
N LEU A 283 -14.55 -36.38 31.36
CA LEU A 283 -13.88 -37.28 32.30
C LEU A 283 -12.95 -38.23 31.53
N GLU A 284 -11.77 -37.77 31.12
CA GLU A 284 -10.73 -38.66 30.58
C GLU A 284 -9.90 -39.30 31.69
N GLN A 285 -9.51 -40.54 31.44
CA GLN A 285 -8.81 -41.43 32.37
C GLN A 285 -7.50 -40.83 32.89
N ILE A 286 -7.26 -41.12 34.17
CA ILE A 286 -6.08 -40.80 34.99
C ILE A 286 -4.79 -40.75 34.15
N GLY A 287 -4.20 -39.55 33.96
CA GLY A 287 -2.77 -39.40 33.69
C GLY A 287 -2.31 -38.44 32.58
N MET A 288 -3.16 -37.93 31.68
CA MET A 288 -2.76 -36.95 30.66
C MET A 288 -3.81 -35.84 30.46
N LEU A 289 -3.42 -34.60 30.71
CA LEU A 289 -4.22 -33.40 30.40
C LEU A 289 -4.11 -33.09 28.90
N ILE A 290 -5.00 -33.66 28.07
CA ILE A 290 -5.19 -33.20 26.70
C ILE A 290 -6.33 -32.18 26.71
N ALA A 291 -6.08 -30.97 26.16
CA ALA A 291 -7.15 -29.99 26.01
C ALA A 291 -8.15 -30.52 24.97
N PRO A 292 -9.45 -30.62 25.29
CA PRO A 292 -10.45 -31.13 24.34
C PRO A 292 -10.54 -30.19 23.13
N ASP A 293 -10.51 -30.77 21.93
CA ASP A 293 -10.56 -30.07 20.64
C ASP A 293 -11.94 -30.16 19.96
N ALA A 294 -12.91 -30.80 20.63
CA ALA A 294 -14.28 -30.99 20.18
C ALA A 294 -15.23 -31.27 21.36
N LEU A 295 -16.53 -31.20 21.12
CA LEU A 295 -17.59 -31.62 22.06
C LEU A 295 -18.13 -32.99 21.65
N ASP A 296 -17.93 -34.00 22.50
CA ASP A 296 -18.50 -35.35 22.31
C ASP A 296 -19.87 -35.46 23.00
N LEU A 297 -20.91 -35.84 22.25
CA LEU A 297 -22.28 -35.99 22.77
C LEU A 297 -22.89 -37.35 22.43
N ASN A 298 -23.45 -38.00 23.45
CA ASN A 298 -24.29 -39.19 23.29
C ASN A 298 -25.61 -38.88 22.56
N PRO A 299 -26.29 -39.89 21.98
CA PRO A 299 -27.63 -39.74 21.43
C PRO A 299 -28.58 -39.08 22.44
N GLY A 300 -29.30 -38.04 22.01
CA GLY A 300 -30.23 -37.31 22.87
C GLY A 300 -29.60 -36.39 23.92
N ALA A 301 -28.27 -36.27 23.98
CA ALA A 301 -27.57 -35.41 24.93
C ALA A 301 -27.40 -33.96 24.41
N ARG A 302 -27.29 -33.02 25.36
CA ARG A 302 -26.93 -31.62 25.10
C ARG A 302 -25.59 -31.29 25.74
N GLY A 303 -24.85 -30.37 25.13
CA GLY A 303 -23.64 -29.81 25.71
C GLY A 303 -23.39 -28.39 25.23
N ASP A 304 -22.59 -27.68 25.99
CA ASP A 304 -22.33 -26.26 25.78
C ASP A 304 -20.87 -26.05 25.37
N ILE A 305 -20.65 -25.22 24.35
CA ILE A 305 -19.33 -24.80 23.90
C ILE A 305 -19.23 -23.29 24.11
N LEU A 306 -18.17 -22.84 24.78
CA LEU A 306 -17.96 -21.41 25.01
C LEU A 306 -17.13 -20.82 23.87
N LEU A 307 -17.74 -19.91 23.10
CA LEU A 307 -17.09 -19.14 22.04
C LEU A 307 -16.80 -17.74 22.54
N LEU A 308 -15.52 -17.38 22.64
CA LEU A 308 -15.08 -16.02 22.95
C LEU A 308 -14.78 -15.29 21.65
N LEU A 309 -15.40 -14.14 21.42
CA LEU A 309 -15.19 -13.25 20.30
C LEU A 309 -14.47 -11.99 20.81
N THR A 310 -13.22 -11.80 20.41
CA THR A 310 -12.33 -10.72 20.86
C THR A 310 -11.83 -9.95 19.64
N PRO A 311 -12.52 -8.90 19.18
CA PRO A 311 -12.01 -8.03 18.13
C PRO A 311 -10.63 -7.51 18.50
N GLY A 312 -9.65 -7.65 17.60
CA GLY A 312 -8.28 -7.19 17.87
C GLY A 312 -8.22 -5.68 18.14
N LEU A 313 -7.13 -5.20 18.75
CA LEU A 313 -6.95 -3.76 19.05
C LEU A 313 -7.00 -2.85 17.80
N ASN A 314 -6.67 -3.41 16.64
CA ASN A 314 -6.70 -2.71 15.35
C ASN A 314 -8.03 -2.90 14.59
N ALA A 315 -9.05 -3.50 15.23
CA ALA A 315 -10.36 -3.72 14.61
C ALA A 315 -11.03 -2.38 14.31
N VAL A 316 -11.30 -2.13 13.03
CA VAL A 316 -11.98 -0.92 12.56
C VAL A 316 -13.38 -0.87 13.16
N ALA A 317 -13.82 0.31 13.63
CA ALA A 317 -15.16 0.47 14.17
C ALA A 317 -16.23 0.16 13.11
N GLY A 318 -17.32 -0.50 13.51
CA GLY A 318 -18.37 -0.89 12.58
C GLY A 318 -19.12 -2.15 13.01
N ASN A 319 -20.06 -2.58 12.17
CA ASN A 319 -20.84 -3.79 12.42
C ASN A 319 -20.15 -5.01 11.79
N TYR A 320 -20.06 -6.09 12.57
CA TYR A 320 -19.47 -7.36 12.19
C TYR A 320 -20.46 -8.49 12.42
N PHE A 321 -20.44 -9.49 11.55
CA PHE A 321 -21.42 -10.58 11.53
C PHE A 321 -20.74 -11.95 11.41
N PRO A 322 -19.89 -12.36 12.39
CA PRO A 322 -19.26 -13.68 12.33
C PRO A 322 -20.29 -14.81 12.25
N SER A 323 -20.19 -15.63 11.19
CA SER A 323 -20.94 -16.89 11.14
C SER A 323 -20.29 -17.92 12.06
N VAL A 324 -21.10 -18.57 12.88
CA VAL A 324 -20.72 -19.72 13.71
C VAL A 324 -21.16 -20.98 12.98
N ARG A 325 -20.19 -21.72 12.43
CA ARG A 325 -20.45 -23.00 11.76
C ARG A 325 -20.14 -24.16 12.69
N LEU A 326 -21.12 -25.04 12.87
CA LEU A 326 -21.00 -26.27 13.65
C LEU A 326 -20.81 -27.46 12.71
N HIS A 327 -19.75 -28.23 12.93
CA HIS A 327 -19.40 -29.40 12.14
C HIS A 327 -19.71 -30.67 12.94
N SER A 328 -20.46 -31.59 12.33
CA SER A 328 -20.67 -32.95 12.83
C SER A 328 -19.63 -33.89 12.22
N ALA A 329 -19.01 -34.75 13.02
CA ALA A 329 -18.10 -35.78 12.53
C ALA A 329 -18.86 -36.90 11.80
N ASN A 330 -20.08 -37.21 12.25
CA ASN A 330 -20.92 -38.25 11.65
C ASN A 330 -21.60 -37.81 10.35
N ASN A 331 -21.85 -36.51 10.18
CA ASN A 331 -22.44 -35.96 8.96
C ASN A 331 -21.67 -34.72 8.47
N PRO A 332 -20.52 -34.91 7.80
CA PRO A 332 -19.67 -33.81 7.32
C PRO A 332 -20.35 -32.89 6.30
N ASN A 333 -21.41 -33.36 5.64
CA ASN A 333 -22.17 -32.60 4.64
C ASN A 333 -23.31 -31.79 5.27
N LEU A 334 -23.57 -31.95 6.58
CA LEU A 334 -24.59 -31.19 7.28
C LEU A 334 -24.11 -29.75 7.51
N ALA A 335 -24.80 -28.78 6.92
CA ALA A 335 -24.50 -27.37 7.08
C ALA A 335 -25.30 -26.76 8.24
N LEU A 336 -24.75 -26.81 9.46
CA LEU A 336 -25.30 -26.10 10.61
C LEU A 336 -24.57 -24.76 10.79
N MET A 337 -25.30 -23.65 10.65
CA MET A 337 -24.74 -22.30 10.72
C MET A 337 -25.74 -21.31 11.32
N ASP A 338 -25.22 -20.36 12.09
CA ASP A 338 -25.95 -19.25 12.70
C ASP A 338 -25.01 -18.03 12.81
N VAL A 339 -25.50 -16.84 13.11
CA VAL A 339 -24.73 -15.59 13.04
C VAL A 339 -24.74 -14.84 14.37
N VAL A 340 -23.59 -14.32 14.77
CA VAL A 340 -23.48 -13.36 15.89
C VAL A 340 -23.33 -11.96 15.34
N TYR A 341 -24.10 -11.00 15.84
CA TYR A 341 -24.07 -9.59 15.43
C TYR A 341 -23.31 -8.76 16.46
N LEU A 342 -22.18 -8.18 16.05
CA LEU A 342 -21.31 -7.35 16.88
C LEU A 342 -21.24 -5.93 16.33
N GLN A 343 -21.16 -4.95 17.20
CA GLN A 343 -20.83 -3.56 16.87
C GLN A 343 -19.51 -3.21 17.56
N VAL A 344 -18.42 -3.15 16.80
CA VAL A 344 -17.14 -2.66 17.31
C VAL A 344 -17.24 -1.16 17.51
N LEU A 345 -17.17 -0.72 18.76
CA LEU A 345 -17.34 0.67 19.12
C LEU A 345 -16.18 1.55 18.61
N PRO A 346 -16.47 2.81 18.23
CA PRO A 346 -15.44 3.73 17.78
C PRO A 346 -14.56 4.21 18.93
N VAL A 347 -13.26 4.33 18.63
CA VAL A 347 -12.21 4.88 19.48
C VAL A 347 -11.62 6.08 18.75
N TYR A 348 -11.91 7.28 19.25
CA TYR A 348 -11.41 8.53 18.70
C TYR A 348 -10.11 8.93 19.40
N ALA A 349 -8.97 8.60 18.79
CA ALA A 349 -7.65 8.95 19.32
C ALA A 349 -6.80 9.63 18.23
N LEU A 350 -7.04 10.93 18.03
CA LEU A 350 -6.25 11.77 17.12
C LEU A 350 -5.25 12.58 17.94
N ASN A 351 -3.97 12.46 17.61
CA ASN A 351 -2.89 13.23 18.20
C ASN A 351 -2.26 14.16 17.16
N ALA A 352 -1.79 15.32 17.62
CA ALA A 352 -1.10 16.30 16.80
C ALA A 352 0.25 16.66 17.44
N GLU A 353 1.33 16.46 16.69
CA GLU A 353 2.70 16.82 17.07
C GLU A 353 3.17 18.00 16.20
N PHE A 354 3.76 19.02 16.81
CA PHE A 354 4.23 20.21 16.11
C PHE A 354 5.76 20.30 16.14
N LEU A 355 6.39 20.38 14.98
CA LEU A 355 7.84 20.38 14.81
C LEU A 355 8.29 21.70 14.18
N ILE A 356 9.27 22.34 14.81
CA ILE A 356 9.86 23.59 14.34
C ILE A 356 11.10 23.26 13.50
N LEU A 357 11.06 23.51 12.19
CA LEU A 357 12.23 23.35 11.33
C LEU A 357 13.00 24.66 11.20
N ARG A 358 12.30 25.78 11.03
CA ARG A 358 12.88 27.11 10.94
C ARG A 358 11.90 28.16 11.47
N SER A 359 12.14 28.63 12.69
CA SER A 359 11.35 29.71 13.31
C SER A 359 11.99 31.09 13.17
N ARG A 360 13.31 31.20 12.99
CA ARG A 360 14.02 32.48 12.93
C ARG A 360 14.29 32.91 11.50
N VAL A 361 13.77 34.07 11.11
CA VAL A 361 13.82 34.56 9.72
C VAL A 361 14.16 36.04 9.60
N ARG A 362 14.84 36.41 8.50
CA ARG A 362 15.09 37.80 8.09
C ARG A 362 14.13 38.24 6.99
N ASN A 363 14.29 37.62 5.82
CA ASN A 363 13.50 37.85 4.60
C ASN A 363 12.97 36.52 4.00
N GLN A 364 13.05 35.43 4.76
CA GLN A 364 12.61 34.09 4.35
C GLN A 364 11.33 33.71 5.10
N GLU A 365 10.69 32.63 4.68
CA GLU A 365 9.57 32.02 5.38
C GLU A 365 10.04 31.10 6.50
N GLY A 366 9.32 31.09 7.62
CA GLY A 366 9.44 30.05 8.63
C GLY A 366 8.82 28.76 8.13
N ILE A 367 9.41 27.64 8.51
CA ILE A 367 8.94 26.29 8.12
C ILE A 367 8.66 25.51 9.40
N PHE A 368 7.47 24.93 9.46
CA PHE A 368 6.97 24.11 10.56
C PHE A 368 6.32 22.86 9.96
N HIS A 369 6.42 21.73 10.65
CA HIS A 369 5.70 20.52 10.29
C HIS A 369 4.68 20.20 11.37
N LEU A 370 3.45 19.91 10.95
CA LEU A 370 2.41 19.36 11.80
C LEU A 370 2.28 17.89 11.46
N LYS A 371 2.54 17.01 12.41
CA LYS A 371 2.34 15.57 12.26
C LYS A 371 1.05 15.17 12.95
N LEU A 372 0.08 14.70 12.17
CA LEU A 372 -1.17 14.15 12.69
C LEU A 372 -1.06 12.64 12.75
N ASN A 373 -1.46 12.06 13.88
CA ASN A 373 -1.44 10.62 14.11
C ASN A 373 -2.83 10.15 14.58
N ASN A 374 -3.47 9.30 13.78
CA ASN A 374 -4.72 8.66 14.13
C ASN A 374 -4.45 7.29 14.76
N SER A 375 -4.32 7.26 16.08
CA SER A 375 -4.22 6.02 16.87
C SER A 375 -5.59 5.41 17.17
N GLY A 376 -6.67 5.98 16.62
CA GLY A 376 -8.03 5.46 16.74
C GLY A 376 -8.32 4.34 15.75
N ASN A 377 -9.51 3.74 15.89
CA ASN A 377 -10.00 2.71 14.98
C ASN A 377 -11.04 3.21 13.97
N THR A 378 -11.22 4.53 13.85
CA THR A 378 -12.09 5.18 12.87
C THR A 378 -11.28 5.96 11.84
N THR A 379 -11.80 6.09 10.62
CA THR A 379 -11.21 7.00 9.63
C THR A 379 -11.53 8.44 10.02
N ARG A 380 -10.56 9.35 9.89
CA ARG A 380 -10.70 10.77 10.25
C ARG A 380 -10.45 11.65 9.02
N GLU A 381 -11.26 12.67 8.83
CA GLU A 381 -11.05 13.68 7.80
C GLU A 381 -10.87 15.02 8.51
N VAL A 382 -9.64 15.52 8.49
CA VAL A 382 -9.21 16.67 9.28
C VAL A 382 -8.83 17.80 8.35
N LEU A 383 -9.50 18.95 8.52
CA LEU A 383 -9.16 20.22 7.92
C LEU A 383 -8.18 20.96 8.84
N ILE A 384 -7.15 21.55 8.24
CA ILE A 384 -6.11 22.29 8.95
C ILE A 384 -6.25 23.77 8.60
N ARG A 385 -6.54 24.59 9.60
CA ARG A 385 -6.61 26.04 9.47
C ARG A 385 -5.55 26.70 10.35
N THR A 386 -5.10 27.89 9.94
CA THR A 386 -4.16 28.69 10.72
C THR A 386 -4.80 29.99 11.15
N GLN A 387 -4.60 30.35 12.41
CA GLN A 387 -5.04 31.62 12.96
C GLN A 387 -3.84 32.34 13.59
N THR A 388 -3.73 33.65 13.35
CA THR A 388 -2.76 34.47 14.09
C THR A 388 -3.23 34.59 15.55
N ALA A 389 -2.31 34.45 16.51
CA ALA A 389 -2.67 34.57 17.93
C ALA A 389 -2.93 36.03 18.34
N ASP A 390 -2.39 36.98 17.58
CA ASP A 390 -2.58 38.43 17.72
C ASP A 390 -3.51 38.99 16.65
N ASP A 391 -4.26 40.06 16.98
CA ASP A 391 -5.13 40.83 16.05
C ASP A 391 -4.37 41.52 14.90
N LYS A 392 -3.04 41.40 14.87
CA LYS A 392 -2.17 42.00 13.86
C LYS A 392 -1.84 40.95 12.79
N GLU A 393 -2.55 40.98 11.67
CA GLU A 393 -2.20 40.20 10.47
C GLU A 393 -0.84 40.67 9.89
N LEU A 394 0.23 40.07 10.40
CA LEU A 394 1.63 40.35 10.01
C LEU A 394 2.22 39.26 9.11
N CYS A 395 1.58 38.09 9.02
CA CYS A 395 2.05 36.95 8.26
C CYS A 395 1.00 36.43 7.28
N THR A 396 1.47 35.84 6.19
CA THR A 396 0.70 34.92 5.33
C THR A 396 1.09 33.50 5.69
N TYR A 397 0.08 32.64 5.83
CA TYR A 397 0.24 31.23 6.17
C TYR A 397 -0.09 30.38 4.93
N THR A 398 0.71 29.34 4.69
CA THR A 398 0.47 28.37 3.62
C THR A 398 0.56 26.99 4.23
N VAL A 399 -0.50 26.20 4.07
CA VAL A 399 -0.65 24.84 4.61
C VAL A 399 -0.76 23.88 3.45
N GLU A 400 0.09 22.87 3.39
CA GLU A 400 0.09 21.86 2.33
C GLU A 400 0.30 20.46 2.92
N PRO A 401 -0.67 19.53 2.80
CA PRO A 401 -2.07 19.74 2.40
C PRO A 401 -2.91 20.39 3.52
N ASP A 402 -3.95 21.13 3.14
CA ASP A 402 -4.91 21.79 4.06
C ASP A 402 -6.07 20.89 4.52
N ALA A 403 -6.23 19.72 3.88
CA ALA A 403 -7.16 18.66 4.27
C ALA A 403 -6.49 17.29 4.17
N VAL A 404 -6.70 16.43 5.16
CA VAL A 404 -6.14 15.08 5.16
C VAL A 404 -7.16 14.04 5.58
N ARG A 405 -7.14 12.90 4.88
CA ARG A 405 -7.87 11.69 5.27
C ARG A 405 -6.90 10.72 5.94
N LEU A 406 -7.12 10.47 7.22
CA LEU A 406 -6.31 9.58 8.05
C LEU A 406 -7.07 8.28 8.28
N LEU A 407 -6.53 7.18 7.76
CA LEU A 407 -7.01 5.83 8.07
C LEU A 407 -6.69 5.48 9.54
N PRO A 408 -7.38 4.49 10.13
CA PRO A 408 -6.99 3.94 11.43
C PRO A 408 -5.51 3.56 11.49
N ASN A 409 -4.84 3.88 12.59
CA ASN A 409 -3.42 3.61 12.84
C ASN A 409 -2.47 4.20 11.77
N SER A 410 -2.85 5.34 11.18
CA SER A 410 -2.02 6.04 10.18
C SER A 410 -1.63 7.43 10.66
N SER A 411 -0.50 7.92 10.14
CA SER A 411 0.01 9.25 10.41
C SER A 411 0.38 9.97 9.12
N THR A 412 0.23 11.29 9.10
CA THR A 412 0.65 12.14 7.98
C THR A 412 1.38 13.38 8.48
N ASN A 413 2.25 13.93 7.63
CA ASN A 413 2.92 15.21 7.87
C ASN A 413 2.29 16.28 6.99
N ILE A 414 2.05 17.45 7.57
CA ILE A 414 1.55 18.64 6.91
C ILE A 414 2.60 19.74 7.03
N ASP A 415 2.95 20.34 5.89
CA ASP A 415 3.91 21.42 5.84
C ASP A 415 3.20 22.76 6.07
N LEU A 416 3.71 23.54 7.02
CA LEU A 416 3.23 24.87 7.35
C LEU A 416 4.33 25.89 7.10
N ARG A 417 4.08 26.83 6.18
CA ARG A 417 4.99 27.93 5.86
C ARG A 417 4.39 29.25 6.35
N VAL A 418 5.20 30.03 7.04
CA VAL A 418 4.79 31.30 7.65
C VAL A 418 5.69 32.43 7.17
N LYS A 419 5.14 33.40 6.46
CA LYS A 419 5.93 34.48 5.85
C LYS A 419 5.44 35.87 6.30
N PRO A 420 6.31 36.73 6.86
CA PRO A 420 5.94 38.11 7.15
C PRO A 420 5.59 38.90 5.87
N ASN A 421 4.47 39.63 5.87
CA ASN A 421 3.95 40.30 4.67
C ASN A 421 4.18 41.84 4.65
N LYS A 422 4.44 42.49 5.80
CA LYS A 422 4.57 43.95 5.93
C LYS A 422 6.00 44.41 6.21
N TRP A 423 6.87 44.44 5.18
CA TRP A 423 8.32 44.72 5.30
C TRP A 423 8.72 45.98 6.10
N TRP A 424 7.87 47.01 6.11
CA TRP A 424 8.08 48.28 6.85
C TRP A 424 7.90 48.14 8.36
N ARG A 425 7.22 47.10 8.85
CA ARG A 425 7.09 46.81 10.29
C ARG A 425 8.26 46.03 10.87
N ARG A 426 9.23 45.63 10.05
CA ARG A 426 10.42 44.93 10.53
C ARG A 426 11.22 45.85 11.48
N PRO A 427 11.53 45.41 12.72
CA PRO A 427 12.26 46.24 13.68
C PRO A 427 13.60 46.75 13.11
N VAL A 428 13.85 48.05 13.27
CA VAL A 428 15.07 48.70 12.77
C VAL A 428 16.20 48.62 13.82
N TYR A 429 15.83 48.57 15.10
CA TYR A 429 16.71 48.48 16.27
C TYR A 429 15.99 47.68 17.37
N GLY A 430 16.75 46.99 18.24
CA GLY A 430 16.20 46.28 19.41
C GLY A 430 15.97 44.78 19.22
N ALA A 431 15.08 44.22 20.05
CA ALA A 431 14.76 42.79 20.10
C ALA A 431 14.01 42.32 18.83
N PRO A 432 14.10 41.02 18.47
CA PRO A 432 13.32 40.46 17.37
C PRO A 432 11.82 40.52 17.67
N GLU A 433 11.01 40.71 16.63
CA GLU A 433 9.54 40.64 16.75
C GLU A 433 9.11 39.17 16.84
N LEU A 434 8.35 38.81 17.87
CA LEU A 434 7.79 37.47 18.05
C LEU A 434 6.37 37.44 17.51
N ILE A 435 6.10 36.58 16.54
CA ILE A 435 4.77 36.42 15.93
C ILE A 435 4.25 35.04 16.27
N GLU A 436 3.28 34.99 17.17
CA GLU A 436 2.62 33.75 17.59
C GLU A 436 1.45 33.40 16.66
N PHE A 437 1.31 32.13 16.33
CA PHE A 437 0.20 31.60 15.55
C PHE A 437 -0.25 30.24 16.07
N ARG A 438 -1.51 29.90 15.82
CA ARG A 438 -2.14 28.65 16.25
C ARG A 438 -2.66 27.90 15.03
N VAL A 439 -2.58 26.57 15.11
CA VAL A 439 -3.17 25.69 14.11
C VAL A 439 -4.46 25.13 14.67
N GLN A 440 -5.57 25.44 14.02
CA GLN A 440 -6.87 24.89 14.33
C GLN A 440 -7.10 23.63 13.50
N LEU A 441 -7.48 22.56 14.18
CA LEU A 441 -7.93 21.33 13.55
C LEU A 441 -9.46 21.35 13.56
N GLU A 442 -10.06 20.96 12.46
CA GLU A 442 -11.50 20.81 12.32
C GLU A 442 -11.76 19.43 11.71
N ASP A 443 -12.51 18.59 12.41
CA ASP A 443 -12.94 17.30 11.87
C ASP A 443 -14.24 17.51 11.08
N THR A 444 -14.29 17.05 9.82
CA THR A 444 -15.45 17.25 8.94
C THR A 444 -16.71 16.57 9.48
N GLN A 445 -16.56 15.55 10.33
CA GLN A 445 -17.64 14.81 10.98
C GLN A 445 -17.88 15.26 12.43
N GLN A 446 -17.22 16.35 12.87
CA GLN A 446 -17.31 16.88 14.24
C GLN A 446 -16.92 15.85 15.32
N LEU A 447 -16.02 14.92 14.98
CA LEU A 447 -15.52 13.92 15.92
C LEU A 447 -14.53 14.54 16.93
N PRO A 448 -14.37 13.96 18.14
CA PRO A 448 -13.47 14.48 19.16
C PRO A 448 -12.05 14.73 18.64
N LEU A 449 -11.55 15.94 18.88
CA LEU A 449 -10.21 16.42 18.55
C LEU A 449 -9.33 16.41 19.80
N PRO A 450 -7.99 16.45 19.65
CA PRO A 450 -7.09 16.56 20.79
C PRO A 450 -7.34 17.85 21.58
N ASP A 451 -7.27 17.76 22.91
CA ASP A 451 -7.43 18.91 23.82
C ASP A 451 -6.31 19.97 23.64
N TYR A 452 -5.17 19.54 23.11
CA TYR A 452 -4.04 20.41 22.81
C TYR A 452 -4.15 21.02 21.41
N ILE A 453 -4.17 22.35 21.35
CA ILE A 453 -4.11 23.13 20.11
C ILE A 453 -2.63 23.40 19.77
N PRO A 454 -2.12 22.90 18.62
CA PRO A 454 -0.74 23.17 18.21
C PRO A 454 -0.49 24.67 18.01
N GLN A 455 0.59 25.18 18.59
CA GLN A 455 0.98 26.59 18.50
C GLN A 455 2.46 26.73 18.11
N GLY A 456 2.76 27.79 17.35
CA GLY A 456 4.10 28.09 16.88
C GLY A 456 4.44 29.57 17.00
N THR A 457 5.73 29.87 17.06
CA THR A 457 6.24 31.25 17.12
C THR A 457 7.25 31.46 16.00
N LEU A 458 7.02 32.50 15.19
CA LEU A 458 7.97 33.00 14.21
C LEU A 458 8.78 34.16 14.81
N ILE A 459 10.10 34.09 14.74
CA ILE A 459 11.03 35.11 15.24
C ILE A 459 11.53 35.94 14.06
N TRP A 460 11.11 37.20 13.97
CA TRP A 460 11.50 38.10 12.88
C TRP A 460 12.65 39.02 13.29
N GLU A 461 13.84 38.77 12.74
CA GLU A 461 15.07 39.46 13.13
C GLU A 461 15.11 40.95 12.72
N PRO A 462 15.72 41.84 13.52
CA PRO A 462 15.85 43.26 13.22
C PRO A 462 16.77 43.54 12.01
N ARG A 463 16.75 44.77 11.50
CA ARG A 463 17.63 45.21 10.40
C ARG A 463 19.07 45.45 10.90
N PRO A 464 20.10 45.25 10.04
CA PRO A 464 21.49 45.46 10.45
C PRO A 464 21.80 46.95 10.66
N TRP A 465 22.03 47.35 11.92
CA TRP A 465 22.26 48.75 12.32
C TRP A 465 23.48 49.41 11.65
N TRP A 466 24.48 48.62 11.25
CA TRP A 466 25.70 49.12 10.59
C TRP A 466 25.41 49.84 9.27
N GLN A 467 24.30 49.53 8.58
CA GLN A 467 23.91 50.23 7.35
C GLN A 467 23.57 51.70 7.61
N PHE A 468 22.96 52.01 8.76
CA PHE A 468 22.66 53.38 9.16
C PHE A 468 23.90 54.12 9.66
N LEU A 469 24.81 53.42 10.35
CA LEU A 469 26.10 53.98 10.79
C LEU A 469 26.94 54.46 9.59
N LEU A 470 26.99 53.68 8.50
CA LEU A 470 27.71 54.06 7.29
C LEU A 470 27.15 55.33 6.64
N LEU A 471 25.83 55.50 6.59
CA LEU A 471 25.19 56.73 6.09
C LEU A 471 25.52 57.95 6.96
N PHE A 472 25.56 57.78 8.28
CA PHE A 472 25.92 58.85 9.20
C PHE A 472 27.39 59.28 9.04
N ILE A 473 28.33 58.33 8.97
CA ILE A 473 29.76 58.60 8.78
C ILE A 473 30.01 59.34 7.46
N ALA A 474 29.32 58.95 6.39
CA ALA A 474 29.43 59.62 5.09
C ALA A 474 29.03 61.10 5.15
N GLY A 475 27.96 61.44 5.89
CA GLY A 475 27.51 62.84 6.06
C GLY A 475 28.46 63.72 6.88
N VAL A 476 29.13 63.15 7.89
CA VAL A 476 30.12 63.89 8.70
C VAL A 476 31.41 64.11 7.90
N GLY A 477 31.83 63.13 7.11
CA GLY A 477 33.04 63.22 6.28
C GLY A 477 32.99 64.36 5.25
N THR A 478 31.83 64.60 4.63
CA THR A 478 31.63 65.70 3.67
C THR A 478 31.75 67.08 4.32
N LEU A 479 31.21 67.26 5.53
CA LEU A 479 31.31 68.54 6.25
C LEU A 479 32.75 68.87 6.67
N GLY A 480 33.52 67.86 7.11
CA GLY A 480 34.92 68.04 7.49
C GLY A 480 35.82 68.45 6.32
N ALA A 481 35.59 67.90 5.13
CA ALA A 481 36.36 68.22 3.92
C ALA A 481 36.21 69.70 3.50
N ILE A 482 35.01 70.27 3.66
CA ILE A 482 34.71 71.67 3.29
C ILE A 482 35.43 72.66 4.22
N ALA A 483 35.45 72.41 5.52
CA ALA A 483 36.11 73.28 6.50
C ALA A 483 37.64 73.32 6.31
N PHE A 484 38.25 72.17 5.96
CA PHE A 484 39.68 72.06 5.74
C PHE A 484 40.18 72.88 4.52
N LEU A 485 39.38 72.92 3.44
CA LEU A 485 39.73 73.67 2.23
C LEU A 485 39.80 75.18 2.45
N ILE A 486 38.99 75.73 3.37
CA ILE A 486 38.93 77.17 3.65
C ILE A 486 40.13 77.66 4.46
N TRP A 487 40.63 76.86 5.41
CA TRP A 487 41.80 77.23 6.23
C TRP A 487 43.12 77.20 5.44
N ALA A 488 43.24 76.28 4.48
CA ALA A 488 44.47 76.02 3.76
C ALA A 488 44.89 77.14 2.77
N THR A 489 43.98 78.06 2.42
CA THR A 489 44.18 79.08 1.38
C THR A 489 44.61 80.46 1.89
N PHE A 490 44.34 80.85 3.15
CA PHE A 490 44.47 82.27 3.58
C PHE A 490 45.61 82.60 4.56
N PHE A 491 46.25 81.63 5.24
CA PHE A 491 47.16 81.95 6.39
C PHE A 491 48.53 81.24 6.40
N LYS A 492 49.14 80.89 5.26
CA LYS A 492 50.41 80.12 5.25
C LYS A 492 51.68 81.01 5.31
N PRO A 493 52.53 80.91 6.36
CA PRO A 493 53.87 81.50 6.37
C PRO A 493 54.81 80.81 5.34
N PRO A 494 55.92 81.44 4.93
CA PRO A 494 56.88 80.84 4.00
C PRO A 494 57.40 79.51 4.54
N ALA A 495 57.37 78.49 3.70
CA ALA A 495 57.62 77.11 4.12
C ALA A 495 59.09 76.92 4.54
N GLN A 496 59.29 76.54 5.80
CA GLN A 496 60.60 76.18 6.36
C GLN A 496 61.19 74.96 5.65
N PRO A 497 62.53 74.77 5.67
CA PRO A 497 63.14 73.55 5.16
C PRO A 497 62.67 72.36 5.99
N LYS A 498 62.13 71.33 5.31
CA LYS A 498 61.53 70.15 5.96
C LYS A 498 62.14 68.87 5.40
N ILE A 499 62.57 67.97 6.25
CA ILE A 499 63.07 66.65 5.88
C ILE A 499 61.86 65.78 5.53
N VAL A 500 61.76 65.37 4.28
CA VAL A 500 60.63 64.57 3.75
C VAL A 500 60.90 63.09 3.89
N GLU A 501 62.16 62.71 3.73
CA GLU A 501 62.61 61.33 3.76
C GLU A 501 64.00 61.29 4.38
N PHE A 502 64.23 60.32 5.26
CA PHE A 502 65.54 59.99 5.80
C PHE A 502 65.55 58.52 6.20
N ALA A 503 66.19 57.70 5.40
CA ALA A 503 66.25 56.25 5.60
C ALA A 503 67.60 55.72 5.10
N ALA A 504 67.98 54.52 5.54
CA ALA A 504 69.05 53.80 4.88
C ALA A 504 68.58 53.22 3.53
N ASP A 505 69.51 52.91 2.64
CA ASP A 505 69.20 52.14 1.43
C ASP A 505 68.76 50.69 1.77
N ASN A 506 69.22 50.16 2.91
CA ASN A 506 68.80 48.90 3.48
C ASN A 506 68.78 48.99 5.02
N ASN A 507 67.81 48.34 5.66
CA ASN A 507 67.70 48.30 7.13
C ASN A 507 68.54 47.18 7.76
N LEU A 508 69.12 46.30 6.93
CA LEU A 508 69.91 45.14 7.35
C LEU A 508 71.21 45.06 6.54
N TYR A 509 72.36 45.18 7.21
CA TYR A 509 73.68 44.96 6.62
C TYR A 509 74.34 43.71 7.23
N GLN A 510 75.22 43.07 6.47
CA GLN A 510 75.97 41.89 6.91
C GLN A 510 77.47 42.22 6.97
N GLU A 511 78.14 41.77 8.04
CA GLU A 511 79.56 42.07 8.33
C GLU A 511 80.54 41.57 7.24
N VAL A 512 80.14 40.60 6.41
CA VAL A 512 81.00 39.87 5.45
C VAL A 512 81.59 40.77 4.34
N ASN A 513 80.99 41.92 4.03
CA ASN A 513 81.39 42.75 2.87
C ASN A 513 82.16 44.04 3.22
N ASN A 514 82.51 44.29 4.50
CA ASN A 514 83.03 45.59 4.96
C ASN A 514 82.14 46.76 4.48
N ASP A 515 80.82 46.52 4.51
CA ASP A 515 79.82 47.42 3.96
C ASP A 515 79.50 48.53 4.95
N PHE A 516 79.20 49.71 4.42
CA PHE A 516 78.94 50.92 5.20
C PHE A 516 77.46 51.22 5.15
N ILE A 517 76.90 51.72 6.25
CA ILE A 517 75.52 52.22 6.21
C ILE A 517 75.45 53.39 5.23
N ARG A 518 74.62 53.25 4.20
CA ARG A 518 74.35 54.25 3.17
C ARG A 518 72.98 54.85 3.41
N LEU A 519 72.92 56.17 3.42
CA LEU A 519 71.73 56.92 3.77
C LEU A 519 71.19 57.68 2.56
N ASN A 520 69.86 57.76 2.49
CA ASN A 520 69.12 58.53 1.51
C ASN A 520 68.29 59.57 2.25
N TRP A 521 68.31 60.82 1.79
CA TRP A 521 67.47 61.85 2.37
C TRP A 521 66.98 62.87 1.35
N GLN A 522 65.82 63.43 1.65
CA GLN A 522 65.18 64.47 0.86
C GLN A 522 64.77 65.66 1.73
N VAL A 523 65.13 66.87 1.34
CA VAL A 523 64.78 68.10 2.05
C VAL A 523 64.01 69.06 1.14
N ARG A 524 62.77 69.38 1.48
CA ARG A 524 61.94 70.38 0.80
C ARG A 524 62.38 71.79 1.17
N ASN A 525 62.12 72.75 0.27
CA ASN A 525 62.51 74.16 0.41
C ASN A 525 64.02 74.37 0.61
N PRO A 526 64.89 73.74 -0.23
CA PRO A 526 66.33 73.70 0.03
C PRO A 526 67.00 75.08 0.01
N ARG A 527 66.39 76.07 -0.64
CA ARG A 527 66.88 77.47 -0.67
C ARG A 527 66.96 78.13 0.70
N GLN A 528 66.18 77.66 1.66
CA GLN A 528 66.13 78.15 3.04
C GLN A 528 67.09 77.40 3.97
N ILE A 529 67.82 76.38 3.50
CA ILE A 529 68.80 75.66 4.32
C ILE A 529 70.01 76.56 4.57
N TYR A 530 70.41 76.66 5.84
CA TYR A 530 71.67 77.24 6.27
C TYR A 530 72.71 76.14 6.54
N LEU A 531 72.33 75.10 7.29
CA LEU A 531 73.24 74.04 7.71
C LEU A 531 72.49 72.70 7.81
N LEU A 532 73.14 71.59 7.45
CA LEU A 532 72.68 70.23 7.74
C LEU A 532 73.70 69.52 8.64
N LYS A 533 73.23 68.91 9.71
CA LYS A 533 74.06 68.13 10.65
C LYS A 533 73.56 66.70 10.71
N LEU A 534 74.43 65.75 10.38
CA LEU A 534 74.20 64.32 10.46
C LEU A 534 75.01 63.73 11.62
N THR A 535 74.33 63.08 12.56
CA THR A 535 74.95 62.36 13.67
C THR A 535 74.46 60.92 13.70
N GLY A 536 75.32 59.95 13.95
CA GLY A 536 74.94 58.54 14.09
C GLY A 536 75.44 57.97 15.41
N GLN A 537 74.60 57.20 16.09
CA GLN A 537 74.97 56.50 17.33
C GLN A 537 74.43 55.08 17.29
N SER A 538 75.18 54.14 17.85
CA SER A 538 74.64 52.81 18.14
C SER A 538 73.65 52.90 19.31
N THR A 539 72.59 52.09 19.27
CA THR A 539 71.52 52.09 20.27
C THR A 539 72.01 51.69 21.66
N ASP A 540 73.13 50.97 21.76
CA ASP A 540 73.80 50.59 23.00
C ASP A 540 74.82 51.63 23.49
N GLY A 541 75.04 52.72 22.74
CA GLY A 541 75.96 53.80 23.05
C GLY A 541 77.46 53.45 22.90
N THR A 542 77.78 52.25 22.42
CA THR A 542 79.17 51.75 22.38
C THR A 542 79.98 52.28 21.18
N ALA A 543 79.30 52.67 20.10
CA ALA A 543 79.91 53.26 18.91
C ALA A 543 79.16 54.54 18.48
N SER A 544 79.89 55.64 18.28
CA SER A 544 79.36 56.88 17.72
C SER A 544 80.05 57.18 16.39
N VAL A 545 79.25 57.49 15.38
CA VAL A 545 79.73 58.02 14.11
C VAL A 545 80.06 59.50 14.31
N ALA A 546 81.20 59.94 13.77
CA ALA A 546 81.59 61.34 13.84
C ALA A 546 80.50 62.24 13.21
N PRO A 547 80.12 63.37 13.85
CA PRO A 547 79.15 64.30 13.27
C PRO A 547 79.65 64.86 11.94
N ILE A 548 78.83 64.75 10.89
CA ILE A 548 79.11 65.37 9.59
C ILE A 548 78.25 66.62 9.47
N VAL A 549 78.88 67.75 9.13
CA VAL A 549 78.21 69.04 8.98
C VAL A 549 78.39 69.54 7.56
N TYR A 550 77.27 69.88 6.92
CA TYR A 550 77.22 70.42 5.57
C TYR A 550 76.76 71.88 5.62
N ASP A 551 77.61 72.80 5.18
CA ASP A 551 77.33 74.24 5.16
C ASP A 551 76.72 74.67 3.81
N PHE A 552 75.49 75.19 3.84
CA PHE A 552 74.75 75.64 2.66
C PHE A 552 74.76 77.16 2.47
N SER A 553 75.56 77.89 3.26
CA SER A 553 75.71 79.35 3.17
C SER A 553 76.06 79.85 1.76
N LYS A 554 76.85 79.06 1.01
CA LYS A 554 77.31 79.37 -0.36
C LYS A 554 76.67 78.48 -1.44
N GLY A 555 75.56 77.81 -1.15
CA GLY A 555 74.94 76.81 -2.03
C GLY A 555 75.34 75.37 -1.63
N ILE A 556 75.21 74.41 -2.55
CA ILE A 556 75.50 73.00 -2.23
C ILE A 556 77.01 72.81 -1.96
N PRO A 557 77.40 72.24 -0.79
CA PRO A 557 78.78 71.86 -0.51
C PRO A 557 79.35 70.95 -1.60
N ASN A 558 80.66 71.03 -1.86
CA ASN A 558 81.28 70.25 -2.93
C ASN A 558 81.15 68.74 -2.72
N GLU A 559 81.15 68.30 -1.47
CA GLU A 559 81.01 66.90 -1.05
C GLU A 559 79.64 66.30 -1.41
N LEU A 560 78.62 67.16 -1.60
CA LEU A 560 77.26 66.76 -1.93
C LEU A 560 76.92 66.90 -3.42
N LYS A 561 77.77 67.54 -4.23
CA LYS A 561 77.46 67.81 -5.65
C LYS A 561 77.36 66.54 -6.51
N GLU A 562 78.12 65.50 -6.16
CA GLU A 562 78.13 64.24 -6.91
C GLU A 562 76.95 63.33 -6.56
N SER A 563 76.45 63.40 -5.32
CA SER A 563 75.44 62.49 -4.76
C SER A 563 74.09 63.14 -4.49
N CYS A 564 73.96 64.45 -4.73
CA CYS A 564 72.74 65.20 -4.50
C CYS A 564 72.30 66.03 -5.71
N SER A 565 70.98 66.12 -5.91
CA SER A 565 70.34 66.99 -6.90
C SER A 565 69.51 68.08 -6.21
N TRP A 566 69.57 69.31 -6.74
CA TRP A 566 68.90 70.48 -6.13
C TRP A 566 67.90 71.09 -7.10
N ARG A 567 66.59 70.89 -6.83
CA ARG A 567 65.48 71.51 -7.57
C ARG A 567 64.53 72.21 -6.58
N SER A 568 63.25 71.80 -6.55
CA SER A 568 62.28 72.18 -5.50
C SER A 568 62.51 71.40 -4.19
N VAL A 569 63.27 70.31 -4.27
CA VAL A 569 63.71 69.44 -3.18
C VAL A 569 65.20 69.18 -3.38
N LEU A 570 65.96 69.12 -2.28
CA LEU A 570 67.32 68.59 -2.25
C LEU A 570 67.21 67.07 -2.03
N ILE A 571 67.59 66.28 -3.02
CA ILE A 571 67.54 64.81 -2.96
C ILE A 571 68.98 64.33 -2.94
N CYS A 572 69.38 63.66 -1.85
CA CYS A 572 70.69 63.04 -1.68
C CYS A 572 70.51 61.53 -1.55
N GLN A 573 71.26 60.78 -2.35
CA GLN A 573 71.19 59.32 -2.37
C GLN A 573 72.57 58.71 -2.15
N ASN A 574 72.59 57.52 -1.56
CA ASN A 574 73.78 56.71 -1.38
C ASN A 574 74.89 57.42 -0.57
N MET A 575 74.48 58.18 0.45
CA MET A 575 75.38 58.95 1.31
C MET A 575 76.09 58.03 2.29
N ARG A 576 77.41 57.92 2.16
CA ARG A 576 78.23 57.03 2.99
C ARG A 576 78.35 57.55 4.42
N THR A 577 78.35 56.64 5.39
CA THR A 577 78.63 56.91 6.82
C THR A 577 79.77 56.04 7.31
N ASP A 578 80.38 56.35 8.44
CA ASP A 578 81.48 55.55 9.01
C ASP A 578 81.03 54.40 9.92
N ALA A 579 79.74 54.05 9.95
CA ALA A 579 79.23 52.93 10.75
C ALA A 579 79.56 51.57 10.09
N ARG A 580 80.45 50.79 10.74
CA ARG A 580 80.93 49.49 10.22
C ARG A 580 80.88 48.33 11.22
N LEU A 581 80.72 48.60 12.52
CA LEU A 581 80.76 47.55 13.55
C LEU A 581 79.38 46.89 13.73
N PRO A 582 79.31 45.58 14.02
CA PRO A 582 78.03 44.91 14.29
C PRO A 582 77.28 45.58 15.44
N GLY A 583 75.97 45.75 15.28
CA GLY A 583 75.15 46.52 16.20
C GLY A 583 73.93 47.14 15.53
N GLU A 584 73.09 47.81 16.32
CA GLU A 584 71.95 48.59 15.82
C GLU A 584 72.31 50.08 15.86
N TYR A 585 72.12 50.80 14.75
CA TYR A 585 72.43 52.23 14.62
C TYR A 585 71.18 53.06 14.36
N ILE A 586 71.15 54.25 14.94
CA ILE A 586 70.16 55.29 14.62
C ILE A 586 70.92 56.54 14.19
N PHE A 587 70.62 57.03 12.99
CA PHE A 587 71.13 58.31 12.52
C PHE A 587 70.09 59.40 12.76
N ASN A 588 70.55 60.62 12.96
CA ASN A 588 69.75 61.83 13.15
C ASN A 588 70.26 62.90 12.18
N LEU A 589 69.38 63.32 11.27
CA LEU A 589 69.63 64.41 10.33
C LEU A 589 68.88 65.64 10.83
N GLN A 590 69.59 66.74 11.07
CA GLN A 590 69.04 68.01 11.51
C GLN A 590 69.27 69.07 10.44
N VAL A 591 68.24 69.84 10.09
CA VAL A 591 68.32 70.96 9.14
C VAL A 591 68.08 72.28 9.85
N PHE A 592 68.94 73.26 9.62
CA PHE A 592 68.85 74.60 10.17
C PHE A 592 68.45 75.58 9.07
N SER A 593 67.53 76.50 9.39
CA SER A 593 67.01 77.47 8.43
C SER A 593 67.84 78.75 8.42
N LYS A 594 67.89 79.47 7.29
CA LYS A 594 68.45 80.82 7.21
C LYS A 594 67.75 81.82 8.14
N SER A 595 66.47 81.58 8.46
CA SER A 595 65.67 82.43 9.34
C SER A 595 65.92 82.20 10.83
N ASN A 596 66.43 81.02 11.21
CA ASN A 596 66.75 80.67 12.60
C ASN A 596 67.89 79.64 12.58
N GLN A 597 69.09 80.08 12.95
CA GLN A 597 70.32 79.30 12.87
C GLN A 597 70.64 78.54 14.17
N GLU A 598 70.01 78.91 15.28
CA GLU A 598 70.28 78.32 16.60
C GLU A 598 69.45 77.05 16.85
N VAL A 599 68.27 76.98 16.23
CA VAL A 599 67.33 75.86 16.38
C VAL A 599 67.15 75.15 15.05
N ALA A 600 67.26 73.82 15.07
CA ALA A 600 66.95 73.01 13.88
C ALA A 600 65.50 73.25 13.45
N ALA A 601 65.31 73.65 12.20
CA ALA A 601 64.00 73.83 11.57
C ALA A 601 63.25 72.50 11.39
N ASP A 602 63.99 71.41 11.21
CA ASP A 602 63.46 70.05 11.25
C ASP A 602 64.57 69.06 11.64
N ALA A 603 64.18 67.92 12.21
CA ALA A 603 65.10 66.84 12.56
C ALA A 603 64.39 65.50 12.39
N LEU A 604 65.02 64.58 11.68
CA LEU A 604 64.48 63.24 11.44
C LEU A 604 65.53 62.20 11.80
N LYS A 605 65.07 61.13 12.48
CA LYS A 605 65.90 59.96 12.77
C LYS A 605 65.53 58.81 11.85
N THR A 606 66.51 57.98 11.49
CA THR A 606 66.22 56.70 10.84
C THR A 606 65.56 55.75 11.85
N ASN A 607 64.87 54.74 11.34
CA ASN A 607 64.61 53.52 12.11
C ASN A 607 65.95 52.85 12.51
N PRO A 608 65.97 52.00 13.55
CA PRO A 608 67.15 51.22 13.88
C PRO A 608 67.61 50.37 12.68
N ILE A 609 68.86 50.53 12.29
CA ILE A 609 69.49 49.80 11.19
C ILE A 609 70.43 48.79 11.81
N LYS A 610 70.23 47.50 11.51
CA LYS A 610 70.95 46.41 12.16
C LYS A 610 72.04 45.85 11.28
N ILE A 611 73.26 45.79 11.80
CA ILE A 611 74.35 45.01 11.23
C ILE A 611 74.36 43.65 11.98
N ILE A 612 73.93 42.58 11.30
CA ILE A 612 73.68 41.26 11.93
C ILE A 612 74.89 40.32 11.82
N PRO A 613 75.31 39.64 12.91
CA PRO A 613 76.16 38.44 12.86
C PRO A 613 75.33 37.16 12.59
N ILE A 614 75.83 36.27 11.74
CA ILE A 614 75.08 35.15 11.10
C ILE A 614 74.48 34.16 12.13
N LYS A 615 73.18 33.83 12.03
CA LYS A 615 72.51 32.71 12.75
C LYS A 615 71.32 32.09 11.96
N ILE A 616 71.15 30.77 12.08
CA ILE A 616 70.36 29.83 11.23
C ILE A 616 68.87 29.69 11.68
N ILE A 617 67.93 29.51 10.72
CA ILE A 617 66.47 29.33 10.88
C ILE A 617 66.08 27.82 10.88
N PRO A 618 65.14 27.33 11.71
CA PRO A 618 64.70 25.92 11.72
C PRO A 618 63.77 25.55 10.54
N LEU A 619 63.88 24.30 10.05
CA LEU A 619 63.14 23.79 8.88
C LEU A 619 61.63 23.58 9.14
N PRO A 620 60.75 23.83 8.15
CA PRO A 620 59.29 23.66 8.27
C PRO A 620 58.85 22.18 8.20
N ILE A 621 57.89 21.76 9.04
CA ILE A 621 57.33 20.38 9.07
C ILE A 621 56.11 20.22 8.13
N PRO A 622 55.85 19.01 7.58
CA PRO A 622 54.72 18.77 6.67
C PRO A 622 53.37 18.76 7.40
N LYS A 623 52.32 19.31 6.76
CA LYS A 623 50.95 19.40 7.31
C LYS A 623 49.90 18.99 6.28
N ILE A 624 48.87 18.25 6.69
CA ILE A 624 47.74 17.86 5.83
C ILE A 624 46.78 19.04 5.73
N LEU A 625 46.57 19.54 4.52
CA LEU A 625 45.72 20.70 4.24
C LEU A 625 44.28 20.29 3.91
N GLU A 626 44.11 19.15 3.24
CA GLU A 626 42.82 18.62 2.81
C GLU A 626 42.87 17.08 2.81
N PHE A 627 41.77 16.44 3.22
CA PHE A 627 41.56 15.00 3.07
C PHE A 627 40.06 14.69 2.98
N SER A 628 39.61 14.21 1.82
CA SER A 628 38.20 13.97 1.54
C SER A 628 38.02 12.82 0.55
N SER A 629 36.79 12.28 0.50
CA SER A 629 36.35 11.42 -0.60
C SER A 629 35.80 12.29 -1.73
N ASP A 630 35.92 11.84 -2.98
CA ASP A 630 35.27 12.50 -4.12
C ASP A 630 33.73 12.49 -3.99
N GLN A 631 33.17 11.48 -3.30
CA GLN A 631 31.74 11.32 -3.05
C GLN A 631 31.44 10.85 -1.61
N PRO A 632 30.33 11.31 -1.01
CA PRO A 632 29.94 10.87 0.34
C PRO A 632 29.22 9.51 0.36
N ILE A 633 28.71 9.03 -0.78
CA ILE A 633 27.87 7.83 -0.90
C ILE A 633 28.27 7.01 -2.13
N TYR A 634 28.36 5.68 -1.98
CA TYR A 634 28.69 4.70 -3.01
C TYR A 634 27.68 3.54 -3.02
N GLU A 635 27.52 2.84 -4.15
CA GLU A 635 26.62 1.68 -4.30
C GLU A 635 27.41 0.37 -4.38
N ALA A 636 27.06 -0.63 -3.55
CA ALA A 636 27.72 -1.95 -3.51
C ALA A 636 27.64 -2.71 -4.86
N ALA A 637 26.60 -2.44 -5.66
CA ALA A 637 26.35 -3.01 -6.99
C ALA A 637 27.54 -2.93 -7.95
N ARG A 638 28.29 -1.83 -7.83
CA ARG A 638 29.33 -1.43 -8.80
C ARG A 638 30.74 -1.76 -8.32
N LEU A 639 30.88 -2.26 -7.08
CA LEU A 639 32.15 -2.60 -6.42
C LEU A 639 32.55 -4.08 -6.58
N ASN A 640 31.58 -4.95 -6.91
CA ASN A 640 31.74 -6.41 -6.94
C ASN A 640 31.57 -7.05 -8.33
N ALA A 641 31.52 -6.25 -9.41
CA ALA A 641 31.38 -6.77 -10.76
C ALA A 641 32.62 -7.60 -11.16
N LYS A 642 32.47 -8.93 -11.24
CA LYS A 642 33.45 -9.80 -11.92
C LYS A 642 33.42 -9.51 -13.43
N PRO A 643 34.56 -9.52 -14.12
CA PRO A 643 34.61 -9.28 -15.55
C PRO A 643 33.91 -10.45 -16.27
N ILE A 644 32.78 -10.17 -16.89
CA ILE A 644 32.18 -11.03 -17.90
C ILE A 644 32.78 -10.57 -19.24
N ILE A 645 33.12 -11.55 -20.09
CA ILE A 645 33.56 -11.46 -21.48
C ILE A 645 35.09 -11.44 -21.71
N LYS A 646 35.63 -12.63 -22.04
CA LYS A 646 36.75 -12.78 -22.98
C LYS A 646 36.23 -12.36 -24.37
N VAL A 647 36.52 -11.13 -24.82
CA VAL A 647 36.32 -10.74 -26.23
C VAL A 647 37.62 -11.06 -26.98
N ALA A 648 37.47 -11.64 -28.17
CA ALA A 648 38.54 -11.89 -29.12
C ALA A 648 39.34 -10.61 -29.43
N PRO A 649 40.65 -10.72 -29.75
CA PRO A 649 41.50 -9.56 -29.95
C PRO A 649 41.14 -8.87 -31.28
N GLY A 650 40.55 -7.68 -31.19
CA GLY A 650 40.37 -6.81 -32.35
C GLY A 650 39.10 -5.98 -32.27
N LYS A 651 39.27 -4.71 -31.87
CA LYS A 651 38.29 -3.62 -31.90
C LYS A 651 37.22 -3.64 -30.79
N ALA A 652 37.64 -3.21 -29.60
CA ALA A 652 36.76 -2.54 -28.64
C ALA A 652 37.48 -1.29 -28.10
N ASN A 653 36.79 -0.15 -28.12
CA ASN A 653 37.28 1.12 -27.57
C ASN A 653 37.60 0.97 -26.07
N PRO A 654 38.78 1.37 -25.59
CA PRO A 654 39.20 1.20 -24.19
C PRO A 654 38.63 2.30 -23.29
N GLY A 655 37.31 2.42 -23.21
CA GLY A 655 36.69 3.47 -22.42
C GLY A 655 35.27 3.17 -21.99
N ASN A 656 35.02 2.12 -21.20
CA ASN A 656 33.86 2.15 -20.27
C ASN A 656 33.74 1.06 -19.19
N TYR A 657 34.80 0.64 -18.48
CA TYR A 657 34.61 -0.12 -17.23
C TYR A 657 35.66 0.26 -16.19
N ILE A 658 35.45 1.40 -15.53
CA ILE A 658 36.23 1.76 -14.33
C ILE A 658 35.54 1.13 -13.12
N ASN A 659 36.23 0.17 -12.51
CA ASN A 659 35.96 -0.39 -11.19
C ASN A 659 35.85 0.78 -10.18
N LYS A 660 34.65 1.11 -9.69
CA LYS A 660 34.41 2.28 -8.81
C LYS A 660 34.65 1.92 -7.34
N SER A 661 35.92 1.82 -6.94
CA SER A 661 36.37 1.86 -5.53
C SER A 661 36.12 3.24 -4.89
N ILE A 662 36.11 3.35 -3.56
CA ILE A 662 36.17 4.68 -2.91
C ILE A 662 37.42 5.42 -3.39
N LEU A 663 37.25 6.67 -3.83
CA LEU A 663 38.31 7.54 -4.32
C LEU A 663 38.57 8.66 -3.31
N LEU A 664 39.81 8.76 -2.85
CA LEU A 664 40.25 9.75 -1.88
C LEU A 664 41.10 10.85 -2.55
N ASN A 665 41.00 12.05 -2.01
CA ASN A 665 41.76 13.22 -2.43
C ASN A 665 42.45 13.83 -1.21
N TRP A 666 43.71 14.25 -1.35
CA TRP A 666 44.41 14.94 -0.27
C TRP A 666 45.49 15.92 -0.74
N GLN A 667 45.81 16.87 0.12
CA GLN A 667 46.86 17.88 -0.09
C GLN A 667 47.77 17.99 1.14
N ILE A 668 49.09 18.01 0.94
CA ILE A 668 50.08 18.07 2.03
C ILE A 668 51.14 19.15 1.74
N SER A 669 51.37 20.06 2.70
CA SER A 669 52.40 21.09 2.62
C SER A 669 53.79 20.55 2.92
N ASN A 670 54.83 21.30 2.52
CA ASN A 670 56.25 20.96 2.73
C ASN A 670 56.60 19.51 2.31
N PRO A 671 56.26 19.10 1.07
CA PRO A 671 56.36 17.71 0.64
C PRO A 671 57.78 17.14 0.70
N GLU A 672 58.80 18.00 0.61
CA GLU A 672 60.20 17.59 0.72
C GLU A 672 60.59 17.03 2.10
N GLN A 673 59.80 17.33 3.13
CA GLN A 673 60.01 16.89 4.50
C GLN A 673 59.20 15.65 4.85
N ILE A 674 58.41 15.09 3.92
CA ILE A 674 57.67 13.84 4.10
C ILE A 674 58.64 12.66 4.02
N ASN A 675 58.58 11.78 5.02
CA ASN A 675 59.25 10.48 4.99
C ASN A 675 58.28 9.38 4.55
N GLN A 676 57.07 9.37 5.12
CA GLN A 676 56.11 8.30 4.91
C GLN A 676 54.68 8.82 5.08
N LEU A 677 53.73 8.24 4.34
CA LEU A 677 52.30 8.37 4.59
C LEU A 677 51.71 7.02 4.98
N LYS A 678 50.76 7.03 5.91
CA LYS A 678 49.99 5.84 6.31
C LYS A 678 48.50 6.13 6.19
N LEU A 679 47.80 5.33 5.39
CA LEU A 679 46.37 5.41 5.16
C LEU A 679 45.70 4.17 5.75
N THR A 680 44.74 4.37 6.65
CA THR A 680 43.94 3.29 7.24
C THR A 680 42.46 3.60 7.08
N GLY A 681 41.61 2.60 6.82
CA GLY A 681 40.16 2.77 6.73
C GLY A 681 39.44 1.76 7.62
N GLN A 682 38.42 2.19 8.34
CA GLN A 682 37.60 1.31 9.18
C GLN A 682 36.13 1.68 9.02
N SER A 683 35.25 0.68 9.08
CA SER A 683 33.82 0.93 9.21
C SER A 683 33.49 1.45 10.60
N THR A 684 32.46 2.29 10.72
CA THR A 684 32.04 2.93 11.98
C THR A 684 31.57 1.93 13.03
N ASP A 685 31.07 0.77 12.59
CA ASP A 685 30.68 -0.37 13.42
C ASP A 685 31.84 -1.33 13.73
N GLY A 686 33.04 -1.08 13.19
CA GLY A 686 34.25 -1.88 13.39
C GLY A 686 34.24 -3.26 12.73
N THR A 687 33.20 -3.60 11.96
CA THR A 687 33.03 -4.94 11.36
C THR A 687 33.89 -5.15 10.11
N ALA A 688 34.28 -4.07 9.43
CA ALA A 688 35.12 -4.12 8.24
C ALA A 688 36.29 -3.12 8.36
N SER A 689 37.53 -3.61 8.18
CA SER A 689 38.74 -2.78 8.12
C SER A 689 39.41 -2.92 6.76
N VAL A 690 39.81 -1.80 6.19
CA VAL A 690 40.72 -1.74 5.03
C VAL A 690 42.13 -1.99 5.54
N ALA A 691 42.91 -2.79 4.81
CA ALA A 691 44.31 -3.01 5.14
C ALA A 691 45.07 -1.67 5.13
N PRO A 692 45.97 -1.42 6.11
CA PRO A 692 46.75 -0.19 6.15
C PRO A 692 47.66 -0.10 4.91
N ILE A 693 47.56 0.99 4.16
CA ILE A 693 48.43 1.29 3.02
C ILE A 693 49.52 2.25 3.49
N VAL A 694 50.76 1.94 3.15
CA VAL A 694 51.93 2.75 3.51
C VAL A 694 52.64 3.20 2.24
N TYR A 695 52.84 4.50 2.09
CA TYR A 695 53.58 5.11 0.99
C TYR A 695 54.92 5.64 1.51
N ASP A 696 56.02 5.15 0.95
CA ASP A 696 57.38 5.58 1.29
C ASP A 696 57.84 6.71 0.36
N PHE A 697 58.19 7.86 0.96
CA PHE A 697 58.66 9.07 0.26
C PHE A 697 60.18 9.28 0.38
N SER A 698 60.91 8.31 0.96
CA SER A 698 62.38 8.38 1.14
C SER A 698 63.12 8.64 -0.17
N LYS A 699 62.57 8.20 -1.31
CA LYS A 699 63.12 8.35 -2.67
C LYS A 699 62.29 9.28 -3.58
N GLY A 700 61.45 10.15 -3.01
CA GLY A 700 60.48 10.97 -3.75
C GLY A 700 59.12 10.28 -3.90
N ILE A 701 58.27 10.70 -4.84
CA ILE A 701 56.92 10.11 -5.01
C ILE A 701 57.04 8.61 -5.33
N PRO A 702 56.47 7.70 -4.52
CA PRO A 702 56.46 6.28 -4.83
C PRO A 702 55.69 5.99 -6.13
N ASN A 703 56.09 4.95 -6.87
CA ASN A 703 55.59 4.69 -8.23
C ASN A 703 54.06 4.58 -8.30
N GLU A 704 53.42 4.03 -7.28
CA GLU A 704 51.96 3.88 -7.16
C GLU A 704 51.22 5.22 -7.13
N LEU A 705 51.91 6.31 -6.74
CA LEU A 705 51.34 7.65 -6.62
C LEU A 705 51.68 8.56 -7.82
N LYS A 706 52.60 8.17 -8.70
CA LYS A 706 53.10 9.06 -9.77
C LYS A 706 52.03 9.46 -10.80
N GLU A 707 51.05 8.60 -11.04
CA GLU A 707 49.97 8.87 -11.99
C GLU A 707 48.85 9.75 -11.40
N SER A 708 48.71 9.74 -10.07
CA SER A 708 47.59 10.35 -9.35
C SER A 708 47.99 11.53 -8.48
N CYS A 709 49.29 11.78 -8.31
CA CYS A 709 49.83 12.83 -7.47
C CYS A 709 50.78 13.76 -8.24
N SER A 710 50.72 15.05 -7.92
CA SER A 710 51.64 16.07 -8.41
C SER A 710 52.38 16.72 -7.24
N TRP A 711 53.68 16.96 -7.42
CA TRP A 711 54.56 17.56 -6.41
C TRP A 711 55.06 18.90 -6.94
N ARG A 712 54.60 19.99 -6.32
CA ARG A 712 55.11 21.37 -6.51
C ARG A 712 55.49 21.95 -5.15
N SER A 713 54.85 23.05 -4.72
CA SER A 713 54.94 23.57 -3.35
C SER A 713 54.09 22.79 -2.34
N VAL A 714 53.13 22.00 -2.85
CA VAL A 714 52.21 21.13 -2.11
C VAL A 714 52.18 19.79 -2.86
N LEU A 715 52.08 18.68 -2.13
CA LEU A 715 51.77 17.37 -2.71
C LEU A 715 50.25 17.25 -2.84
N THR A 716 49.73 17.22 -4.06
CA THR A 716 48.30 17.07 -4.35
C THR A 716 48.06 15.72 -4.98
N CYS A 717 47.24 14.88 -4.34
CA CYS A 717 46.85 13.56 -4.82
C CYS A 717 45.33 13.51 -5.03
N GLN A 718 44.91 12.99 -6.18
CA GLN A 718 43.51 12.89 -6.57
C GLN A 718 43.14 11.48 -7.02
N ASN A 719 41.89 11.08 -6.78
CA ASN A 719 41.32 9.81 -7.22
C ASN A 719 42.07 8.57 -6.70
N MET A 720 42.52 8.63 -5.44
CA MET A 720 43.26 7.56 -4.79
C MET A 720 42.33 6.42 -4.37
N ARG A 721 42.50 5.25 -4.99
CA ARG A 721 41.63 4.09 -4.80
C ARG A 721 41.84 3.42 -3.43
N THR A 722 40.77 2.88 -2.86
CA THR A 722 40.81 2.05 -1.64
C THR A 722 40.15 0.69 -1.85
N ASP A 723 40.44 -0.27 -0.97
CA ASP A 723 39.87 -1.62 -1.02
C ASP A 723 38.55 -1.79 -0.24
N ALA A 724 37.94 -0.71 0.22
CA ALA A 724 36.62 -0.76 0.86
C ALA A 724 35.53 -1.14 -0.16
N ARG A 725 34.93 -2.33 0.01
CA ARG A 725 33.90 -2.86 -0.91
C ARG A 725 32.61 -3.34 -0.23
N LEU A 726 32.64 -3.57 1.08
CA LEU A 726 31.48 -4.10 1.80
C LEU A 726 30.52 -2.94 2.16
N PRO A 727 29.19 -3.16 2.12
CA PRO A 727 28.23 -2.17 2.58
C PRO A 727 28.53 -1.73 4.02
N GLY A 728 28.34 -0.44 4.33
CA GLY A 728 28.66 0.13 5.63
C GLY A 728 29.10 1.59 5.56
N GLU A 729 29.32 2.23 6.70
CA GLU A 729 29.85 3.59 6.79
C GLU A 729 31.33 3.53 7.14
N TYR A 730 32.20 4.14 6.33
CA TYR A 730 33.67 4.08 6.47
C TYR A 730 34.25 5.44 6.84
N ILE A 731 35.27 5.43 7.69
CA ILE A 731 36.12 6.59 7.99
C ILE A 731 37.56 6.21 7.64
N PHE A 732 38.20 7.03 6.82
CA PHE A 732 39.63 6.89 6.53
C PHE A 732 40.44 7.86 7.39
N ASN A 733 41.66 7.47 7.75
CA ASN A 733 42.63 8.23 8.50
C ASN A 733 43.94 8.27 7.73
N LEU A 734 44.41 9.47 7.39
CA LEU A 734 45.67 9.72 6.71
C LEU A 734 46.64 10.33 7.73
N GLN A 735 47.80 9.71 7.89
CA GLN A 735 48.88 10.16 8.77
C GLN A 735 50.12 10.47 7.94
N VAL A 736 50.80 11.58 8.24
CA VAL A 736 52.08 11.96 7.61
C VAL A 736 53.21 11.92 8.64
N PHE A 737 54.33 11.31 8.28
CA PHE A 737 55.54 11.22 9.10
C PHE A 737 56.64 12.05 8.45
N SER A 738 57.34 12.87 9.24
CA SER A 738 58.39 13.74 8.70
C SER A 738 59.75 13.03 8.64
N LYS A 739 60.68 13.57 7.85
CA LYS A 739 62.08 13.10 7.84
C LYS A 739 62.80 13.35 9.17
N SER A 740 62.33 14.33 9.95
CA SER A 740 62.90 14.65 11.27
C SER A 740 62.38 13.75 12.39
N ASN A 741 61.22 13.10 12.22
CA ASN A 741 60.65 12.18 13.19
C ASN A 741 59.76 11.13 12.48
N GLN A 742 60.24 9.89 12.45
CA GLN A 742 59.58 8.77 11.77
C GLN A 742 58.65 7.96 12.68
N GLU A 743 58.74 8.12 14.00
CA GLU A 743 57.94 7.34 14.96
C GLU A 743 56.59 7.99 15.27
N VAL A 744 56.54 9.33 15.23
CA VAL A 744 55.34 10.11 15.54
C VAL A 744 54.85 10.81 14.28
N ALA A 745 53.56 10.69 13.98
CA ALA A 745 52.95 11.41 12.88
C ALA A 745 53.09 12.93 13.10
N ALA A 746 53.65 13.63 12.12
CA ALA A 746 53.75 15.08 12.10
C ALA A 746 52.36 15.73 11.98
N ASP A 747 51.42 15.06 11.32
CA ASP A 747 50.01 15.45 11.25
C ASP A 747 49.13 14.24 10.91
N ALA A 748 47.83 14.31 11.24
CA ALA A 748 46.85 13.27 10.93
C ALA A 748 45.47 13.88 10.71
N LEU A 749 44.76 13.42 9.68
CA LEU A 749 43.42 13.90 9.33
C LEU A 749 42.51 12.72 8.97
N LYS A 750 41.23 12.80 9.35
CA LYS A 750 40.21 11.80 9.02
C LYS A 750 39.20 12.36 8.03
N THR A 751 38.63 11.50 7.19
CA THR A 751 37.49 11.87 6.34
C THR A 751 36.20 11.98 7.16
N ASN A 752 35.18 12.63 6.60
CA ASN A 752 33.80 12.41 7.04
C ASN A 752 33.38 10.94 6.79
N PRO A 753 32.32 10.42 7.46
CA PRO A 753 31.77 9.10 7.17
C PRO A 753 31.33 8.98 5.70
N ILE A 754 31.76 7.90 5.04
CA ILE A 754 31.45 7.59 3.63
C ILE A 754 30.57 6.34 3.60
N LYS A 755 29.38 6.43 3.01
CA LYS A 755 28.39 5.34 3.06
C LYS A 755 28.39 4.48 1.81
N ILE A 756 28.59 3.17 1.95
CA ILE A 756 28.36 2.18 0.89
C ILE A 756 26.96 1.57 1.10
N ILE A 757 26.02 1.85 0.20
CA ILE A 757 24.63 1.36 0.25
C ILE A 757 24.59 -0.11 -0.21
N PRO A 758 23.97 -1.04 0.55
CA PRO A 758 23.78 -2.42 0.13
C PRO A 758 22.85 -2.50 -1.09
N LEU A 759 23.08 -3.51 -1.92
CA LEU A 759 22.22 -3.83 -3.06
C LEU A 759 20.79 -4.18 -2.59
N PRO A 760 19.74 -3.75 -3.31
CA PRO A 760 18.37 -4.09 -2.96
C PRO A 760 18.14 -5.59 -3.15
N ILE A 761 17.60 -6.26 -2.12
CA ILE A 761 17.32 -7.71 -2.15
C ILE A 761 16.05 -7.95 -3.00
N PRO A 762 16.01 -9.00 -3.85
CA PRO A 762 14.81 -9.33 -4.63
C PRO A 762 13.67 -9.79 -3.73
N LYS A 763 12.43 -9.34 -4.01
CA LYS A 763 11.22 -9.72 -3.25
C LYS A 763 10.10 -10.22 -4.16
N ILE A 764 9.33 -11.20 -3.70
CA ILE A 764 8.13 -11.70 -4.37
C ILE A 764 6.97 -10.76 -4.06
N LEU A 765 6.62 -9.92 -5.03
CA LEU A 765 5.48 -8.99 -4.92
C LEU A 765 4.17 -9.76 -5.01
N GLU A 766 4.04 -10.62 -6.02
CA GLU A 766 2.84 -11.40 -6.29
C GLU A 766 3.20 -12.87 -6.56
N PHE A 767 2.33 -13.78 -6.11
CA PHE A 767 2.37 -15.19 -6.45
C PHE A 767 0.95 -15.75 -6.39
N SER A 768 0.43 -16.20 -7.53
CA SER A 768 -0.94 -16.69 -7.67
C SER A 768 -1.06 -17.80 -8.73
N SER A 769 -2.16 -18.53 -8.68
CA SER A 769 -2.59 -19.43 -9.76
C SER A 769 -3.48 -18.67 -10.75
N ASP A 770 -3.56 -19.09 -12.00
CA ASP A 770 -4.57 -18.55 -12.92
C ASP A 770 -5.99 -19.00 -12.52
N GLN A 771 -6.12 -20.15 -11.88
CA GLN A 771 -7.39 -20.69 -11.37
C GLN A 771 -7.20 -21.42 -10.03
N PRO A 772 -8.17 -21.33 -9.10
CA PRO A 772 -8.12 -22.07 -7.83
C PRO A 772 -8.52 -23.55 -7.97
N ILE A 773 -9.26 -23.91 -9.04
CA ILE A 773 -9.78 -25.26 -9.27
C ILE A 773 -9.61 -25.64 -10.74
N TYR A 774 -9.09 -26.84 -11.02
CA TYR A 774 -8.93 -27.44 -12.35
C TYR A 774 -9.73 -28.75 -12.47
N GLU A 775 -10.05 -29.16 -13.70
CA GLU A 775 -10.71 -30.45 -13.99
C GLU A 775 -9.74 -31.41 -14.67
N ALA A 776 -9.51 -32.60 -14.08
CA ALA A 776 -8.58 -33.59 -14.64
C ALA A 776 -8.95 -34.04 -16.06
N ALA A 777 -10.24 -34.05 -16.41
CA ALA A 777 -10.72 -34.40 -17.76
C ALA A 777 -10.24 -33.39 -18.83
N ARG A 778 -10.21 -32.09 -18.51
CA ARG A 778 -9.73 -31.05 -19.42
C ARG A 778 -8.21 -31.07 -19.57
N LEU A 779 -7.49 -31.40 -18.50
CA LEU A 779 -6.02 -31.48 -18.51
C LEU A 779 -5.48 -32.66 -19.33
N ASN A 780 -6.27 -33.73 -19.47
CA ASN A 780 -5.89 -34.98 -20.15
C ASN A 780 -6.50 -35.17 -21.55
N ALA A 781 -7.30 -34.21 -22.04
CA ALA A 781 -7.94 -34.30 -23.35
C ALA A 781 -6.89 -34.42 -24.49
N LYS A 782 -7.06 -35.43 -25.36
CA LYS A 782 -6.31 -35.52 -26.63
C LYS A 782 -6.79 -34.42 -27.57
N PRO A 783 -5.89 -33.69 -28.27
CA PRO A 783 -6.30 -32.63 -29.18
C PRO A 783 -7.10 -33.21 -30.36
N ILE A 784 -8.37 -32.81 -30.47
CA ILE A 784 -9.21 -33.09 -31.65
C ILE A 784 -8.97 -31.98 -32.65
N ILE A 785 -7.85 -32.00 -33.38
CA ILE A 785 -7.63 -31.09 -34.50
C ILE A 785 -6.94 -31.84 -35.64
N LYS A 786 -7.74 -32.37 -36.59
CA LYS A 786 -7.36 -32.41 -38.01
C LYS A 786 -7.79 -31.07 -38.60
N VAL A 787 -6.91 -30.08 -38.62
CA VAL A 787 -7.14 -28.81 -39.35
C VAL A 787 -6.15 -28.73 -40.48
N ALA A 788 -6.68 -28.41 -41.65
CA ALA A 788 -5.94 -28.15 -42.88
C ALA A 788 -4.91 -27.02 -42.67
N PRO A 789 -3.73 -27.09 -43.33
CA PRO A 789 -2.66 -26.13 -43.12
C PRO A 789 -3.06 -24.76 -43.65
N GLY A 790 -3.03 -23.72 -42.81
CA GLY A 790 -3.07 -22.35 -43.33
C GLY A 790 -3.47 -21.22 -42.37
N LYS A 791 -4.26 -21.48 -41.32
CA LYS A 791 -4.65 -20.42 -40.35
C LYS A 791 -4.87 -21.00 -38.96
N ALA A 792 -3.82 -21.07 -38.16
CA ALA A 792 -3.92 -21.41 -36.74
C ALA A 792 -3.64 -20.16 -35.89
N ASN A 793 -4.64 -19.74 -35.12
CA ASN A 793 -4.53 -18.71 -34.09
C ASN A 793 -3.84 -19.34 -32.85
N PRO A 794 -2.79 -18.73 -32.25
CA PRO A 794 -2.02 -19.36 -31.16
C PRO A 794 -2.78 -19.55 -29.83
N SER A 795 -4.00 -19.04 -29.70
CA SER A 795 -4.77 -19.02 -28.44
C SER A 795 -5.51 -20.31 -28.09
N ASN A 796 -5.44 -21.37 -28.91
CA ASN A 796 -6.21 -22.61 -28.71
C ASN A 796 -5.40 -23.81 -28.18
N TYR A 797 -4.30 -23.57 -27.46
CA TYR A 797 -3.66 -24.62 -26.67
C TYR A 797 -4.40 -24.77 -25.33
N ILE A 798 -5.26 -25.80 -25.23
CA ILE A 798 -5.82 -26.25 -23.95
C ILE A 798 -4.64 -26.59 -23.03
N ASN A 799 -4.39 -25.74 -22.04
CA ASN A 799 -3.24 -25.84 -21.16
C ASN A 799 -3.36 -27.09 -20.29
N LYS A 800 -2.36 -27.96 -20.38
CA LYS A 800 -2.39 -29.32 -19.81
C LYS A 800 -1.84 -29.40 -18.39
N SER A 801 -1.87 -28.34 -17.58
CA SER A 801 -1.46 -28.36 -16.16
C SER A 801 -1.87 -27.08 -15.43
N ILE A 802 -1.70 -27.05 -14.10
CA ILE A 802 -1.78 -25.82 -13.29
C ILE A 802 -0.83 -24.76 -13.85
N LEU A 803 -1.29 -23.50 -13.93
CA LEU A 803 -0.48 -22.36 -14.39
C LEU A 803 -0.29 -21.37 -13.25
N LEU A 804 0.94 -20.90 -13.09
CA LEU A 804 1.31 -19.98 -12.02
C LEU A 804 1.70 -18.62 -12.60
N ASN A 805 1.37 -17.58 -11.84
CA ASN A 805 1.69 -16.19 -12.11
C ASN A 805 2.51 -15.64 -10.94
N TRP A 806 3.54 -14.86 -11.23
CA TRP A 806 4.31 -14.18 -10.19
C TRP A 806 4.96 -12.90 -10.69
N GLN A 807 5.25 -12.03 -9.73
CA GLN A 807 6.01 -10.79 -9.95
C GLN A 807 7.10 -10.65 -8.90
N ILE A 808 8.33 -10.36 -9.35
CA ILE A 808 9.52 -10.25 -8.48
C ILE A 808 10.23 -8.93 -8.73
N SER A 809 10.63 -8.22 -7.67
CA SER A 809 11.46 -7.01 -7.75
C SER A 809 12.96 -7.32 -7.86
N ASN A 810 13.73 -6.37 -8.41
CA ASN A 810 15.20 -6.44 -8.53
C ASN A 810 15.67 -7.74 -9.22
N PRO A 811 15.17 -8.06 -10.43
CA PRO A 811 15.42 -9.35 -11.06
C PRO A 811 16.90 -9.64 -11.36
N GLU A 812 17.72 -8.61 -11.47
CA GLU A 812 19.17 -8.69 -11.64
C GLU A 812 19.92 -9.24 -10.42
N GLN A 813 19.28 -9.27 -9.25
CA GLN A 813 19.84 -9.83 -8.01
C GLN A 813 19.40 -11.28 -7.75
N ILE A 814 18.67 -11.90 -8.69
CA ILE A 814 18.22 -13.29 -8.57
C ILE A 814 19.27 -14.23 -9.14
N ASN A 815 19.75 -15.17 -8.33
CA ASN A 815 20.62 -16.25 -8.79
C ASN A 815 19.79 -17.44 -9.29
N GLN A 816 18.81 -17.88 -8.48
CA GLN A 816 18.00 -19.06 -8.80
C GLN A 816 16.57 -18.89 -8.27
N LEU A 817 15.59 -19.36 -9.06
CA LEU A 817 14.20 -19.55 -8.63
C LEU A 817 13.91 -21.04 -8.47
N LYS A 818 13.17 -21.40 -7.43
CA LYS A 818 12.65 -22.76 -7.22
C LYS A 818 11.15 -22.70 -7.00
N ILE A 819 10.43 -23.61 -7.64
CA ILE A 819 9.01 -23.85 -7.44
C ILE A 819 8.88 -25.27 -6.91
N ILE A 820 8.25 -25.41 -5.76
CA ILE A 820 7.93 -26.71 -5.16
C ILE A 820 6.42 -26.82 -4.97
N ALA A 821 5.90 -28.04 -5.13
CA ALA A 821 4.52 -28.36 -4.84
C ALA A 821 4.45 -29.40 -3.72
N LYS A 822 3.44 -29.29 -2.86
CA LYS A 822 3.15 -30.25 -1.80
C LYS A 822 1.70 -30.71 -1.94
N ALA A 823 1.50 -32.02 -2.09
CA ALA A 823 0.16 -32.59 -2.09
C ALA A 823 -0.39 -32.68 -0.65
N ALA A 824 -1.69 -32.50 -0.48
CA ALA A 824 -2.34 -32.50 0.84
C ALA A 824 -2.31 -33.87 1.54
N ASP A 825 -2.06 -34.96 0.81
CA ASP A 825 -1.92 -36.32 1.33
C ASP A 825 -0.57 -36.57 2.05
N GLY A 826 0.30 -35.55 2.11
CA GLY A 826 1.58 -35.62 2.81
C GLY A 826 2.70 -36.29 2.02
N THR A 827 2.48 -36.64 0.75
CA THR A 827 3.58 -37.08 -0.13
C THR A 827 4.61 -35.95 -0.33
N ALA A 828 5.89 -36.33 -0.35
CA ALA A 828 7.04 -35.44 -0.25
C ALA A 828 7.04 -34.25 -1.24
N ASN A 829 7.72 -33.16 -0.88
CA ASN A 829 7.91 -31.97 -1.71
C ASN A 829 8.29 -32.35 -3.16
N ILE A 830 7.39 -32.11 -4.10
CA ILE A 830 7.59 -32.36 -5.52
C ILE A 830 8.34 -31.16 -6.10
N PRO A 831 9.60 -31.28 -6.53
CA PRO A 831 10.29 -30.19 -7.21
C PRO A 831 9.64 -29.98 -8.58
N VAL A 832 8.88 -28.90 -8.72
CA VAL A 832 8.13 -28.58 -9.94
C VAL A 832 9.04 -27.98 -10.98
N ALA A 833 9.81 -26.97 -10.60
CA ALA A 833 10.73 -26.30 -11.49
C ALA A 833 11.88 -25.63 -10.74
N SER A 834 13.04 -25.56 -11.38
CA SER A 834 14.12 -24.69 -10.95
C SER A 834 14.73 -23.96 -12.13
N TYR A 835 14.94 -22.65 -11.97
CA TYR A 835 15.45 -21.77 -13.00
C TYR A 835 16.70 -21.08 -12.48
N ASP A 836 17.82 -21.32 -13.16
CA ASP A 836 19.05 -20.54 -12.98
C ASP A 836 18.91 -19.24 -13.78
N LEU A 837 19.06 -18.12 -13.08
CA LEU A 837 18.98 -16.75 -13.62
C LEU A 837 20.32 -16.01 -13.52
N SER A 838 21.39 -16.69 -13.12
CA SER A 838 22.74 -16.09 -13.00
C SER A 838 23.29 -15.53 -14.32
N GLN A 839 22.80 -16.02 -15.46
CA GLN A 839 23.14 -15.58 -16.81
C GLN A 839 21.95 -14.88 -17.52
N GLY A 840 20.95 -14.43 -16.76
CA GLY A 840 19.70 -13.88 -17.25
C GLY A 840 18.62 -14.95 -17.53
N ILE A 841 17.51 -14.54 -18.13
CA ILE A 841 16.33 -15.40 -18.27
C ILE A 841 16.55 -16.54 -19.28
N ASN A 842 16.43 -17.77 -18.80
CA ASN A 842 16.49 -18.99 -19.61
C ASN A 842 15.32 -19.05 -20.63
N ARG A 843 15.55 -19.71 -21.79
CA ARG A 843 14.58 -19.89 -22.88
C ARG A 843 13.19 -20.39 -22.42
N LYS A 844 13.14 -21.23 -21.39
CA LYS A 844 11.87 -21.75 -20.83
C LYS A 844 10.98 -20.65 -20.24
N LEU A 845 11.57 -19.67 -19.56
CA LEU A 845 10.83 -18.55 -18.96
C LEU A 845 10.62 -17.41 -19.94
N LYS A 846 11.46 -17.24 -20.97
CA LYS A 846 11.31 -16.17 -21.98
C LYS A 846 9.94 -16.15 -22.68
N GLN A 847 9.27 -17.30 -22.78
CA GLN A 847 7.95 -17.41 -23.41
C GLN A 847 6.80 -16.90 -22.53
N SER A 848 7.02 -16.88 -21.21
CA SER A 848 5.99 -16.58 -20.20
C SER A 848 6.35 -15.40 -19.31
N CYS A 849 7.54 -14.84 -19.45
CA CYS A 849 8.08 -13.81 -18.57
C CYS A 849 8.63 -12.60 -19.31
N GLN A 850 8.40 -11.41 -18.76
CA GLN A 850 8.93 -10.13 -19.21
C GLN A 850 9.88 -9.56 -18.16
N VAL A 851 11.01 -9.00 -18.62
CA VAL A 851 12.05 -8.41 -17.76
C VAL A 851 12.07 -6.90 -17.95
N GLY A 852 11.80 -6.19 -16.86
CA GLY A 852 12.08 -4.76 -16.71
C GLY A 852 12.64 -4.52 -15.31
N ASP A 853 12.19 -3.46 -14.64
CA ASP A 853 12.49 -3.20 -13.21
C ASP A 853 11.91 -4.29 -12.28
N THR A 854 10.93 -5.04 -12.79
CA THR A 854 10.41 -6.26 -12.17
C THR A 854 10.40 -7.41 -13.18
N LEU A 855 10.51 -8.64 -12.69
CA LEU A 855 10.28 -9.86 -13.45
C LEU A 855 8.82 -10.26 -13.32
N ILE A 856 8.06 -10.11 -14.40
CA ILE A 856 6.63 -10.47 -14.45
C ILE A 856 6.50 -11.76 -15.25
N CYS A 857 6.05 -12.83 -14.60
CA CYS A 857 5.80 -14.12 -15.22
C CYS A 857 4.31 -14.45 -15.17
N LYS A 858 3.72 -14.76 -16.32
CA LYS A 858 2.31 -15.12 -16.46
C LYS A 858 2.15 -16.47 -17.13
N ASN A 859 1.18 -17.25 -16.66
CA ASN A 859 0.78 -18.54 -17.21
C ASN A 859 1.95 -19.55 -17.31
N VAL A 860 2.79 -19.64 -16.27
CA VAL A 860 3.92 -20.58 -16.27
C VAL A 860 3.42 -21.98 -15.89
N PRO A 861 3.55 -23.00 -16.76
CA PRO A 861 2.99 -24.32 -16.51
C PRO A 861 3.82 -25.11 -15.50
N THR A 862 3.13 -25.79 -14.57
CA THR A 862 3.75 -26.65 -13.55
C THR A 862 3.93 -28.11 -13.99
N GLY A 863 3.16 -28.57 -14.99
CA GLY A 863 3.14 -29.96 -15.41
C GLY A 863 2.32 -30.91 -14.53
N ILE A 864 1.77 -30.45 -13.40
CA ILE A 864 0.91 -31.25 -12.51
C ILE A 864 -0.49 -31.40 -13.11
N LYS A 865 -1.01 -32.64 -13.14
CA LYS A 865 -2.31 -32.99 -13.76
C LYS A 865 -3.16 -33.97 -12.95
N GLU A 866 -2.60 -34.55 -11.90
CA GLU A 866 -3.26 -35.60 -11.14
C GLU A 866 -4.29 -34.97 -10.18
N ALA A 867 -5.43 -35.61 -10.03
CA ALA A 867 -6.47 -35.13 -9.12
C ALA A 867 -5.93 -35.06 -7.68
N GLY A 868 -6.26 -33.99 -6.95
CA GLY A 868 -5.73 -33.75 -5.60
C GLY A 868 -5.67 -32.27 -5.23
N ASN A 869 -5.30 -31.99 -3.98
CA ASN A 869 -5.08 -30.63 -3.48
C ASN A 869 -3.58 -30.37 -3.37
N TYR A 870 -3.14 -29.21 -3.88
CA TYR A 870 -1.73 -28.85 -3.96
C TYR A 870 -1.48 -27.47 -3.34
N THR A 871 -0.42 -27.37 -2.53
CA THR A 871 0.16 -26.08 -2.10
C THR A 871 1.44 -25.84 -2.92
N PHE A 872 1.61 -24.64 -3.45
CA PHE A 872 2.83 -24.25 -4.18
C PHE A 872 3.64 -23.24 -3.38
N GLU A 873 4.96 -23.35 -3.44
CA GLU A 873 5.89 -22.38 -2.87
C GLU A 873 6.90 -21.93 -3.93
N LEU A 874 7.01 -20.61 -4.11
CA LEU A 874 8.02 -19.96 -4.93
C LEU A 874 9.13 -19.46 -4.01
N ILE A 875 10.37 -19.82 -4.31
CA ILE A 875 11.56 -19.53 -3.50
C ILE A 875 12.59 -18.79 -4.37
N ILE A 876 13.09 -17.66 -3.86
CA ILE A 876 14.17 -16.88 -4.49
C ILE A 876 15.49 -17.15 -3.75
N LEU A 877 16.54 -17.44 -4.50
CA LEU A 877 17.92 -17.51 -4.00
C LEU A 877 18.74 -16.37 -4.59
N SER A 878 19.39 -15.58 -3.73
CA SER A 878 20.26 -14.44 -4.10
C SER A 878 21.74 -14.81 -3.97
N PRO A 879 22.66 -14.22 -4.77
CA PRO A 879 24.10 -14.41 -4.61
C PRO A 879 24.64 -14.01 -3.23
N GLN A 880 23.95 -13.12 -2.53
CA GLN A 880 24.37 -12.56 -1.23
C GLN A 880 24.09 -13.50 -0.04
N GLY A 881 23.35 -14.59 -0.25
CA GLY A 881 23.01 -15.57 0.78
C GLY A 881 23.24 -16.98 0.27
N GLN A 882 24.45 -17.52 0.47
CA GLN A 882 24.68 -18.94 0.21
C GLN A 882 23.90 -19.76 1.25
N ALA A 883 22.87 -20.47 0.77
CA ALA A 883 21.99 -21.44 1.44
C ALA A 883 20.64 -20.96 2.04
N GLN A 884 20.41 -19.66 2.26
CA GLN A 884 19.10 -19.16 2.75
C GLN A 884 18.28 -18.47 1.65
N PRO A 885 16.95 -18.67 1.63
CA PRO A 885 16.07 -17.99 0.67
C PRO A 885 16.06 -16.48 0.91
N ALA A 886 16.23 -15.71 -0.16
CA ALA A 886 16.09 -14.25 -0.13
C ALA A 886 14.65 -13.84 0.12
N ASP A 887 13.71 -14.62 -0.42
CA ASP A 887 12.27 -14.50 -0.16
C ASP A 887 11.57 -15.83 -0.55
N ALA A 888 10.41 -16.09 0.05
CA ALA A 888 9.57 -17.24 -0.28
C ALA A 888 8.07 -16.92 -0.08
N LYS A 889 7.23 -17.34 -1.01
CA LYS A 889 5.78 -17.10 -0.96
C LYS A 889 5.01 -18.36 -1.33
N LYS A 890 3.87 -18.59 -0.67
CA LYS A 890 3.04 -19.78 -0.83
C LYS A 890 1.66 -19.45 -1.38
N ILE A 891 1.09 -20.39 -2.12
CA ILE A 891 -0.32 -20.43 -2.52
C ILE A 891 -0.89 -21.73 -1.99
N ASP A 892 -1.90 -21.63 -1.14
CA ASP A 892 -2.52 -22.80 -0.54
C ASP A 892 -3.68 -23.33 -1.39
N ASN A 893 -3.85 -24.66 -1.35
CA ASN A 893 -5.07 -25.36 -1.72
C ASN A 893 -5.57 -25.14 -3.16
N ILE A 894 -4.71 -25.36 -4.16
CA ILE A 894 -5.13 -25.51 -5.56
C ILE A 894 -5.68 -26.92 -5.77
N GLN A 895 -6.95 -27.03 -6.19
CA GLN A 895 -7.62 -28.32 -6.32
C GLN A 895 -7.72 -28.76 -7.79
N ILE A 896 -7.32 -30.00 -8.09
CA ILE A 896 -7.64 -30.68 -9.36
C ILE A 896 -8.76 -31.69 -9.07
N LYS A 897 -9.97 -31.44 -9.58
CA LYS A 897 -11.13 -32.33 -9.44
C LYS A 897 -10.95 -33.61 -10.26
N PRO A 898 -11.29 -34.80 -9.69
CA PRO A 898 -11.25 -36.06 -10.42
C PRO A 898 -12.30 -36.10 -11.54
N GLN A 899 -12.05 -36.95 -12.54
CA GLN A 899 -12.99 -37.17 -13.63
C GLN A 899 -14.13 -38.10 -13.18
N LEU A 900 -15.37 -37.63 -13.30
CA LEU A 900 -16.57 -38.39 -12.90
C LEU A 900 -16.74 -39.66 -13.75
N PRO A 901 -17.20 -40.79 -13.15
CA PRO A 901 -17.52 -42.01 -13.88
C PRO A 901 -18.74 -41.83 -14.80
N GLN A 902 -18.75 -42.50 -15.95
CA GLN A 902 -19.88 -42.54 -16.87
C GLN A 902 -20.04 -43.95 -17.50
N ILE A 903 -21.26 -44.49 -17.50
CA ILE A 903 -21.60 -45.68 -18.29
C ILE A 903 -21.93 -45.22 -19.71
N VAL A 904 -21.00 -45.44 -20.64
CA VAL A 904 -21.13 -45.03 -22.06
C VAL A 904 -22.01 -46.02 -22.82
N GLU A 905 -21.86 -47.32 -22.55
CA GLU A 905 -22.65 -48.37 -23.20
C GLU A 905 -23.06 -49.44 -22.19
N PHE A 906 -24.31 -49.91 -22.31
CA PHE A 906 -24.79 -51.13 -21.67
C PHE A 906 -25.86 -51.76 -22.57
N LYS A 907 -25.53 -52.90 -23.18
CA LYS A 907 -26.28 -53.50 -24.29
C LYS A 907 -26.60 -54.96 -24.02
N VAL A 908 -27.77 -55.37 -24.51
CA VAL A 908 -28.26 -56.75 -24.55
C VAL A 908 -28.42 -57.16 -26.01
N ASN A 909 -27.71 -58.22 -26.43
CA ASN A 909 -27.67 -58.72 -27.81
C ASN A 909 -27.35 -57.63 -28.85
N GLY A 910 -26.44 -56.72 -28.51
CA GLY A 910 -26.00 -55.63 -29.39
C GLY A 910 -26.96 -54.43 -29.45
N LYS A 911 -28.11 -54.46 -28.78
CA LYS A 911 -29.04 -53.33 -28.64
C LYS A 911 -28.95 -52.72 -27.24
N ASP A 912 -29.22 -51.43 -27.09
CA ASP A 912 -29.21 -50.78 -25.77
C ASP A 912 -30.17 -51.48 -24.81
N ALA A 913 -29.69 -51.70 -23.58
CA ALA A 913 -30.42 -52.46 -22.58
C ALA A 913 -31.70 -51.71 -22.17
N PRO A 914 -32.90 -52.26 -22.45
CA PRO A 914 -34.15 -51.67 -21.95
C PRO A 914 -34.32 -51.97 -20.45
N ALA A 915 -35.25 -51.29 -19.78
CA ALA A 915 -35.57 -51.59 -18.38
C ALA A 915 -36.07 -53.04 -18.19
N LYS A 916 -36.77 -53.58 -19.20
CA LYS A 916 -37.29 -54.95 -19.24
C LYS A 916 -37.02 -55.59 -20.59
N TYR A 917 -36.48 -56.81 -20.60
CA TYR A 917 -36.19 -57.60 -21.80
C TYR A 917 -36.91 -58.94 -21.74
N LEU A 918 -37.81 -59.19 -22.69
CA LEU A 918 -38.60 -60.43 -22.75
C LEU A 918 -37.91 -61.45 -23.66
N PHE A 919 -37.75 -62.68 -23.20
CA PHE A 919 -37.09 -63.76 -23.95
C PHE A 919 -38.00 -65.00 -24.07
N PRO A 920 -38.49 -65.34 -25.28
CA PRO A 920 -39.35 -66.51 -25.46
C PRO A 920 -38.55 -67.82 -25.46
N ILE A 921 -39.04 -68.84 -24.77
CA ILE A 921 -38.55 -70.22 -24.79
C ILE A 921 -39.34 -70.96 -25.88
N VAL A 922 -38.66 -71.33 -26.99
CA VAL A 922 -39.28 -71.96 -28.18
C VAL A 922 -38.74 -73.38 -28.40
N GLY A 923 -39.44 -74.40 -27.90
CA GLY A 923 -39.15 -75.82 -28.18
C GLY A 923 -37.75 -76.30 -27.77
N ALA A 924 -37.43 -77.58 -28.02
CA ALA A 924 -36.22 -78.26 -27.53
C ALA A 924 -34.86 -77.82 -28.17
N LYS A 925 -34.77 -76.63 -28.78
CA LYS A 925 -33.51 -76.02 -29.25
C LYS A 925 -33.32 -74.67 -28.58
N ILE A 926 -32.64 -74.70 -27.42
CA ILE A 926 -32.49 -73.55 -26.54
C ILE A 926 -31.28 -72.71 -27.02
N ALA A 927 -31.51 -71.47 -27.44
CA ALA A 927 -30.47 -70.45 -27.40
C ALA A 927 -30.27 -70.09 -25.92
N THR A 928 -29.37 -70.80 -25.25
CA THR A 928 -29.19 -70.78 -23.78
C THR A 928 -28.51 -69.51 -23.27
N ASN A 929 -28.02 -68.64 -24.17
CA ASN A 929 -27.15 -67.54 -23.78
C ASN A 929 -27.56 -66.21 -24.43
N MET A 930 -27.39 -65.12 -23.68
CA MET A 930 -27.62 -63.73 -24.08
C MET A 930 -26.29 -62.96 -24.01
N ASN A 931 -25.96 -62.17 -25.03
CA ASN A 931 -24.74 -61.37 -25.00
C ASN A 931 -24.98 -60.05 -24.27
N ILE A 932 -24.21 -59.79 -23.21
CA ILE A 932 -24.23 -58.54 -22.44
C ILE A 932 -22.90 -57.82 -22.71
N SER A 933 -22.94 -56.58 -23.18
CA SER A 933 -21.73 -55.78 -23.39
C SER A 933 -21.82 -54.41 -22.74
N TRP A 934 -20.70 -53.92 -22.22
CA TRP A 934 -20.64 -52.63 -21.54
C TRP A 934 -19.36 -51.86 -21.87
N LYS A 935 -19.44 -50.55 -21.70
CA LYS A 935 -18.30 -49.63 -21.77
C LYS A 935 -18.50 -48.50 -20.77
N VAL A 936 -17.47 -48.22 -19.99
CA VAL A 936 -17.45 -47.24 -18.91
C VAL A 936 -16.22 -46.34 -19.08
N GLU A 937 -16.38 -45.05 -18.83
CA GLU A 937 -15.31 -44.04 -18.85
C GLU A 937 -15.21 -43.36 -17.46
N GLY A 938 -14.01 -42.92 -17.07
CA GLY A 938 -13.77 -42.23 -15.79
C GLY A 938 -12.31 -42.33 -15.32
N GLY A 939 -12.06 -41.98 -14.04
CA GLY A 939 -10.73 -41.92 -13.42
C GLY A 939 -9.98 -43.27 -13.33
N LYS A 940 -8.72 -43.25 -12.87
CA LYS A 940 -7.89 -44.46 -12.69
C LYS A 940 -8.39 -45.36 -11.54
N ASP A 941 -9.24 -44.83 -10.67
CA ASP A 941 -9.79 -45.45 -9.46
C ASP A 941 -11.15 -46.14 -9.68
N LEU A 942 -11.55 -46.37 -10.93
CA LEU A 942 -12.83 -47.01 -11.26
C LEU A 942 -12.86 -48.49 -10.89
N LYS A 943 -13.93 -48.88 -10.21
CA LYS A 943 -14.35 -50.27 -10.01
C LYS A 943 -15.69 -50.51 -10.71
N VAL A 944 -15.74 -51.45 -11.65
CA VAL A 944 -16.96 -51.83 -12.39
C VAL A 944 -17.39 -53.23 -11.98
N GLU A 945 -18.67 -53.42 -11.67
CA GLU A 945 -19.25 -54.68 -11.23
C GLU A 945 -20.51 -55.00 -12.04
N LEU A 946 -20.67 -56.26 -12.48
CA LEU A 946 -21.87 -56.79 -13.12
C LEU A 946 -22.47 -57.84 -12.18
N LEU A 947 -23.60 -57.49 -11.57
CA LEU A 947 -24.31 -58.29 -10.57
C LEU A 947 -25.50 -59.04 -11.21
N PRO A 948 -25.85 -60.24 -10.72
CA PRO A 948 -25.23 -60.94 -9.57
C PRO A 948 -23.92 -61.68 -9.89
N ALA A 949 -23.63 -61.96 -11.16
CA ALA A 949 -22.40 -62.60 -11.63
C ALA A 949 -21.95 -61.99 -12.97
N PRO A 950 -20.64 -61.89 -13.25
CA PRO A 950 -19.49 -62.46 -12.54
C PRO A 950 -18.92 -61.61 -11.39
N GLY A 951 -19.53 -60.47 -11.04
CA GLY A 951 -18.98 -59.54 -10.05
C GLY A 951 -18.08 -58.49 -10.72
N THR A 952 -16.84 -58.31 -10.26
CA THR A 952 -15.93 -57.29 -10.82
C THR A 952 -15.56 -57.59 -12.27
N VAL A 953 -15.74 -56.60 -13.15
CA VAL A 953 -15.49 -56.68 -14.59
C VAL A 953 -14.59 -55.52 -15.06
N PRO A 954 -13.87 -55.64 -16.19
CA PRO A 954 -13.10 -54.53 -16.76
C PRO A 954 -13.99 -53.35 -17.17
N VAL A 955 -13.40 -52.16 -17.36
CA VAL A 955 -14.13 -50.94 -17.77
C VAL A 955 -14.86 -51.06 -19.11
N SER A 956 -14.47 -51.99 -19.97
CA SER A 956 -15.21 -52.38 -21.17
C SER A 956 -15.11 -53.87 -21.40
N GLY A 957 -16.19 -54.53 -21.79
CA GLY A 957 -16.21 -55.96 -22.05
C GLY A 957 -17.50 -56.46 -22.66
N ASN A 958 -17.51 -57.75 -23.01
CA ASN A 958 -18.73 -58.50 -23.31
C ASN A 958 -18.71 -59.82 -22.54
N ILE A 959 -19.89 -60.36 -22.24
CA ILE A 959 -20.06 -61.67 -21.65
C ILE A 959 -21.30 -62.36 -22.24
N SER A 960 -21.18 -63.66 -22.45
CA SER A 960 -22.30 -64.54 -22.77
C SER A 960 -22.97 -64.98 -21.46
N TYR A 961 -24.11 -64.40 -21.12
CA TYR A 961 -24.87 -64.66 -19.90
C TYR A 961 -25.86 -65.82 -20.10
N PRO A 962 -25.80 -66.91 -19.30
CA PRO A 962 -26.69 -68.04 -19.43
C PRO A 962 -28.11 -67.72 -18.91
N LEU A 963 -29.12 -68.15 -19.65
CA LEU A 963 -30.55 -68.02 -19.30
C LEU A 963 -31.12 -69.37 -18.84
N SER A 964 -32.07 -69.30 -17.91
CA SER A 964 -32.81 -70.47 -17.42
C SER A 964 -33.64 -71.12 -18.53
N ASP A 965 -33.66 -72.45 -18.58
CA ASP A 965 -34.51 -73.28 -19.44
C ASP A 965 -35.97 -73.32 -18.97
N LYS A 966 -36.25 -72.80 -17.77
CA LYS A 966 -37.58 -72.57 -17.20
C LYS A 966 -37.91 -71.08 -17.16
N PRO A 967 -39.21 -70.70 -17.20
CA PRO A 967 -39.64 -69.33 -16.97
C PRO A 967 -39.07 -68.77 -15.67
N SER A 968 -38.39 -67.63 -15.76
CA SER A 968 -37.68 -66.99 -14.65
C SER A 968 -37.54 -65.49 -14.90
N ILE A 969 -37.34 -64.75 -13.81
CA ILE A 969 -37.04 -63.32 -13.86
C ILE A 969 -35.68 -63.12 -13.21
N VAL A 970 -34.76 -62.47 -13.91
CA VAL A 970 -33.43 -62.11 -13.39
C VAL A 970 -33.09 -60.66 -13.72
N THR A 971 -32.59 -59.92 -12.75
CA THR A 971 -32.14 -58.53 -12.96
C THR A 971 -30.62 -58.51 -13.02
N LEU A 972 -30.08 -58.00 -14.12
CA LEU A 972 -28.65 -57.72 -14.27
C LEU A 972 -28.39 -56.26 -13.98
N THR A 973 -27.44 -55.97 -13.10
CA THR A 973 -27.08 -54.60 -12.71
C THR A 973 -25.60 -54.36 -12.99
N LEU A 974 -25.31 -53.40 -13.86
CA LEU A 974 -23.97 -52.84 -14.05
C LEU A 974 -23.79 -51.67 -13.07
N GLN A 975 -22.85 -51.80 -12.14
CA GLN A 975 -22.53 -50.81 -11.12
C GLN A 975 -21.10 -50.28 -11.33
N VAL A 976 -20.93 -48.97 -11.31
CA VAL A 976 -19.62 -48.31 -11.42
C VAL A 976 -19.41 -47.46 -10.18
N LYS A 977 -18.29 -47.70 -9.48
CA LYS A 977 -17.89 -46.96 -8.27
C LYS A 977 -16.54 -46.29 -8.49
N SER A 978 -16.43 -45.03 -8.10
CA SER A 978 -15.17 -44.29 -7.94
C SER A 978 -15.00 -43.93 -6.46
N SER A 979 -13.77 -43.67 -6.03
CA SER A 979 -13.46 -43.24 -4.66
C SER A 979 -14.10 -41.89 -4.29
N ALA A 980 -14.45 -41.07 -5.28
CA ALA A 980 -14.93 -39.69 -5.10
C ALA A 980 -16.42 -39.48 -5.43
N SER A 981 -17.17 -40.53 -5.82
CA SER A 981 -18.57 -40.39 -6.23
C SER A 981 -19.46 -41.52 -5.73
N GLU A 982 -20.76 -41.25 -5.65
CA GLU A 982 -21.78 -42.28 -5.47
C GLU A 982 -21.75 -43.30 -6.62
N PRO A 983 -22.11 -44.57 -6.37
CA PRO A 983 -22.10 -45.60 -7.40
C PRO A 983 -23.22 -45.32 -8.42
N ILE A 984 -22.86 -45.16 -9.69
CA ILE A 984 -23.84 -45.11 -10.78
C ILE A 984 -24.18 -46.52 -11.24
N THR A 985 -25.47 -46.76 -11.49
CA THR A 985 -25.97 -48.09 -11.88
C THR A 985 -26.85 -48.03 -13.12
N ARG A 986 -26.82 -49.10 -13.91
CA ARG A 986 -27.84 -49.41 -14.93
C ARG A 986 -28.27 -50.85 -14.76
N ALA A 987 -29.57 -51.11 -14.81
CA ALA A 987 -30.12 -52.45 -14.66
C ALA A 987 -31.04 -52.82 -15.82
N VAL A 988 -31.10 -54.11 -16.12
CA VAL A 988 -32.07 -54.72 -17.05
C VAL A 988 -32.70 -55.94 -16.40
N THR A 989 -34.03 -55.99 -16.38
CA THR A 989 -34.77 -57.17 -15.91
C THR A 989 -35.10 -58.06 -17.10
N ILE A 990 -34.55 -59.27 -17.10
CA ILE A 990 -34.76 -60.28 -18.12
C ILE A 990 -35.85 -61.23 -17.62
N GLU A 991 -36.90 -61.43 -18.41
CA GLU A 991 -37.99 -62.37 -18.12
C GLU A 991 -38.09 -63.41 -19.25
N THR A 992 -37.92 -64.68 -18.89
CA THR A 992 -38.08 -65.82 -19.81
C THR A 992 -39.51 -66.39 -19.71
N PHE A 993 -40.16 -66.68 -20.84
CA PHE A 993 -41.55 -67.18 -20.88
C PHE A 993 -41.75 -68.24 -21.97
N VAL A 994 -42.71 -69.16 -21.80
CA VAL A 994 -43.04 -70.21 -22.79
C VAL A 994 -44.18 -69.74 -23.69
N LEU A 995 -44.03 -69.88 -25.01
CA LEU A 995 -45.11 -69.62 -25.97
C LEU A 995 -46.08 -70.81 -26.01
N GLN A 996 -47.37 -70.58 -25.70
CA GLN A 996 -48.44 -71.57 -25.89
C GLN A 996 -48.92 -71.59 -27.36
N PRO A 997 -49.17 -72.76 -27.98
CA PRO A 997 -49.72 -72.83 -29.33
C PRO A 997 -51.22 -72.46 -29.36
N ALA A 998 -51.62 -71.66 -30.35
CA ALA A 998 -52.99 -71.21 -30.56
C ALA A 998 -53.94 -72.36 -30.97
N PRO A 999 -55.22 -72.37 -30.51
CA PRO A 999 -56.20 -73.37 -30.93
C PRO A 999 -56.80 -73.07 -32.32
N ASN A 1000 -56.89 -74.12 -33.15
CA ASN A 1000 -57.42 -74.14 -34.52
C ASN A 1000 -58.93 -73.87 -34.58
N SER A 1001 -59.36 -72.92 -35.41
CA SER A 1001 -60.77 -72.71 -35.79
C SER A 1001 -61.16 -73.60 -36.97
N GLY A 1002 -62.12 -74.51 -36.75
CA GLY A 1002 -62.86 -75.24 -37.79
C GLY A 1002 -64.23 -74.61 -38.02
N ALA A 1003 -64.59 -74.45 -39.30
CA ALA A 1003 -65.80 -73.79 -39.78
C ALA A 1003 -67.05 -74.70 -39.79
N THR A 1004 -68.21 -74.13 -39.47
CA THR A 1004 -69.53 -74.61 -39.95
C THR A 1004 -70.47 -73.42 -40.18
N SER A 1005 -71.27 -73.53 -41.25
CA SER A 1005 -72.08 -72.54 -41.98
C SER A 1005 -73.47 -72.20 -41.40
N ALA A 1006 -73.85 -70.91 -41.50
CA ALA A 1006 -75.12 -70.26 -41.99
C ALA A 1006 -76.51 -70.84 -41.62
N PRO A 1007 -77.61 -70.03 -41.47
CA PRO A 1007 -77.97 -68.95 -42.40
C PRO A 1007 -78.60 -67.66 -41.84
N ALA A 1008 -78.78 -66.72 -42.79
CA ALA A 1008 -79.06 -65.30 -42.69
C ALA A 1008 -80.50 -64.91 -42.30
N VAL A 1009 -80.63 -63.78 -41.59
CA VAL A 1009 -81.82 -62.91 -41.57
C VAL A 1009 -81.40 -61.44 -41.46
N GLY A 1010 -81.79 -60.65 -42.46
CA GLY A 1010 -82.29 -59.27 -42.35
C GLY A 1010 -81.41 -58.15 -41.79
N ALA A 1011 -80.87 -57.32 -42.69
CA ALA A 1011 -80.45 -55.94 -42.39
C ALA A 1011 -81.67 -55.05 -42.06
N PRO A 1012 -81.47 -53.96 -41.29
CA PRO A 1012 -81.54 -52.66 -41.97
C PRO A 1012 -80.39 -51.70 -41.65
N THR A 1013 -80.20 -50.83 -42.63
CA THR A 1013 -79.30 -49.70 -42.85
C THR A 1013 -79.28 -48.67 -41.70
N PRO A 1014 -78.17 -47.92 -41.50
CA PRO A 1014 -77.93 -47.08 -40.34
C PRO A 1014 -78.51 -45.66 -40.46
N ALA A 1015 -79.01 -45.14 -39.34
CA ALA A 1015 -79.29 -43.73 -39.11
C ALA A 1015 -78.42 -43.23 -37.94
N GLU A 1016 -77.58 -42.24 -38.25
CA GLU A 1016 -76.94 -41.25 -37.38
C GLU A 1016 -78.02 -40.50 -36.56
N PRO A 1017 -77.82 -40.07 -35.29
CA PRO A 1017 -76.88 -39.00 -34.94
C PRO A 1017 -76.20 -39.03 -33.55
N ASP A 1018 -75.07 -38.33 -33.51
CA ASP A 1018 -74.59 -37.36 -32.52
C ASP A 1018 -74.90 -37.47 -31.00
N LEU A 1019 -73.88 -37.04 -30.24
CA LEU A 1019 -73.83 -36.68 -28.82
C LEU A 1019 -73.80 -37.81 -27.77
N LEU A 1020 -72.67 -37.90 -27.05
CA LEU A 1020 -72.60 -37.44 -25.65
C LEU A 1020 -71.15 -37.28 -25.19
N SER A 1021 -70.73 -36.02 -25.24
CA SER A 1021 -70.03 -35.24 -24.20
C SER A 1021 -68.80 -35.80 -23.47
N PRO A 1022 -67.66 -35.10 -23.57
CA PRO A 1022 -66.60 -35.06 -22.58
C PRO A 1022 -66.92 -34.00 -21.50
N VAL A 1023 -66.69 -34.34 -20.25
CA VAL A 1023 -66.92 -33.53 -19.04
C VAL A 1023 -65.84 -33.97 -18.05
N GLU A 1024 -65.07 -33.15 -17.34
CA GLU A 1024 -64.99 -31.71 -17.15
C GLU A 1024 -63.62 -31.43 -16.49
N LEU A 1025 -62.96 -30.33 -16.88
CA LEU A 1025 -62.20 -29.51 -15.93
C LEU A 1025 -63.16 -29.03 -14.85
N PRO A 1026 -62.78 -28.91 -13.56
CA PRO A 1026 -62.31 -27.61 -13.05
C PRO A 1026 -61.44 -27.75 -11.77
N PRO A 1027 -61.14 -26.69 -10.98
CA PRO A 1027 -61.35 -25.25 -11.20
C PRO A 1027 -60.10 -24.37 -11.03
N LYS A 1028 -60.30 -23.15 -11.48
CA LYS A 1028 -59.63 -21.92 -11.06
C LYS A 1028 -60.48 -21.24 -9.96
N PHE A 1029 -59.82 -20.49 -9.07
CA PHE A 1029 -60.31 -19.56 -8.02
C PHE A 1029 -60.80 -20.23 -6.71
N ASP A 1030 -60.44 -19.73 -5.51
CA ASP A 1030 -60.36 -18.34 -5.03
C ASP A 1030 -59.01 -17.85 -4.43
#